data_AF-A0A292RWA4-F1
#
_entry.id   AF-A0A292RWA4-F1
#
_cell.length_a   1.000
_cell.length_b   1.000
_cell.length_c   1.000
_cell.angle_alpha   90.00
_cell.angle_beta   90.00
_cell.angle_gamma   90.00
#
_symmetry.space_group_name_H-M   'P 1'
#
loop_
_entity.id
_entity.type
_entity.pdbx_description
1 polymer ?
#
loop_
_entity_poly.entity_id
_entity_poly.type
_entity_poly.pdbx_seq_one_letter_code
_entity_poly.pdbx_strand_id
1 'polypeptide(L)'
;MKITKIQLAENKYFYQKKQNNKTNTTQTIPMQMNAYQDFRINFRGRTPENFYAQEFNVRHMPERMKEYLNQDYETRKHIPPQQIMSESFKYLEAADNFSDVKSIYPEFSNLHEANLKGRTGILADIKLSRELSDTPLFKDGSDHLGMYLLKKIYLEGKTIKEINKDFYEKDLNPEYRGAITQPITYGTTSAYGIQYPKTDFWNSFIATRDEYKKFFVDLPKQSKAELKQELIKKHHPEKSEPEKKYSRKYALKKYQKQLLKDDIKKSKGDVEQLEKAIRRRFTKDDPEAAFIVKYLSPIMTIAADKIHLSEEEKLFAGTNKTNDNFFARFWKAKPELLEQYSTAITDTIELFEETYESGGTIPVNSEYQVIREGIENTKPIDFVPQRFVELLDYTQTIVPTRLKNYAEHEKLQSEWDEHFKWRYGEIEESAPVIVKKSTTDILNKAAQDNNAQVYRLNGVNGDEIAVTGNLDEFLGDYLRKEYFGFPPKFINMLINFTLKHPMMTEDAKLSLATRNIADKIDDERILEKTALDSITNFIKSELELETAAGSLAALDVFASYSNYPEKVYRTLYPHCKEADSNEYSLQLLKHKDDAKTKEELNRLYDIYRKPPTQSELNKIKLKILSFIRDFDRNWIKSPESAIYGMHGLASNIEQIQGLLKNNKQIAPKMNNLISKIICDYKVFYTKSLLFGQENKAQYRAKTEMISSNVINILISKAHQLK
;
A
#
# COMPACT_ATOMS: atom_id res chain seq x y z
N MET A 1 17.27 4.78 -37.31
CA MET A 1 17.04 3.83 -36.20
C MET A 1 16.14 4.48 -35.16
N LYS A 2 14.86 4.10 -35.14
CA LYS A 2 13.86 4.64 -34.21
C LYS A 2 13.74 3.66 -33.04
N ILE A 3 14.29 4.02 -31.87
CA ILE A 3 14.28 3.15 -30.69
C ILE A 3 12.88 3.21 -30.06
N THR A 4 12.08 2.16 -30.27
CA THR A 4 10.83 1.98 -29.54
C THR A 4 11.17 1.20 -28.27
N LYS A 5 11.26 1.90 -27.13
CA LYS A 5 11.43 1.25 -25.83
C LYS A 5 10.23 0.32 -25.61
N ILE A 6 10.47 -1.00 -25.55
CA ILE A 6 9.42 -1.96 -25.20
C ILE A 6 9.10 -1.73 -23.73
N GLN A 7 7.97 -1.07 -23.47
CA GLN A 7 7.36 -1.08 -22.15
C GLN A 7 6.87 -2.49 -21.86
N LEU A 8 7.17 -2.97 -20.64
CA LEU A 8 6.53 -4.14 -20.05
C LEU A 8 5.02 -4.05 -20.27
N ALA A 9 4.40 -5.16 -20.67
CA ALA A 9 2.96 -5.27 -20.74
C ALA A 9 2.36 -5.00 -19.35
N GLU A 10 1.94 -3.77 -19.08
CA GLU A 10 0.80 -3.53 -18.22
C GLU A 10 -0.41 -4.14 -18.93
N ASN A 11 -0.73 -5.39 -18.62
CA ASN A 11 -2.10 -5.87 -18.74
C ASN A 11 -2.93 -5.02 -17.77
N LYS A 12 -3.35 -3.84 -18.23
CA LYS A 12 -4.52 -3.17 -17.66
C LYS A 12 -5.67 -4.14 -17.87
N TYR A 13 -6.24 -4.62 -16.78
CA TYR A 13 -7.52 -5.30 -16.79
C TYR A 13 -8.54 -4.37 -17.47
N PHE A 14 -8.84 -4.64 -18.74
CA PHE A 14 -9.92 -3.97 -19.46
C PHE A 14 -11.23 -4.67 -19.10
N TYR A 15 -12.02 -4.07 -18.22
CA TYR A 15 -13.46 -4.30 -18.21
C TYR A 15 -14.05 -3.63 -19.45
N GLN A 16 -14.54 -4.42 -20.40
CA GLN A 16 -15.36 -3.90 -21.50
C GLN A 16 -16.70 -3.41 -20.95
N LYS A 17 -16.98 -2.11 -21.07
CA LYS A 17 -18.36 -1.62 -21.19
C LYS A 17 -18.75 -1.56 -22.66
N LYS A 18 -19.91 -2.12 -22.97
CA LYS A 18 -20.59 -2.08 -24.27
C LYS A 18 -20.80 -0.64 -24.77
N GLN A 19 -20.70 -0.53 -26.09
CA GLN A 19 -20.86 0.68 -26.92
C GLN A 19 -22.24 1.33 -26.80
N ASN A 20 -22.26 2.67 -26.88
CA ASN A 20 -23.15 3.37 -27.80
C ASN A 20 -22.56 4.73 -28.18
N ASN A 21 -22.48 4.97 -29.50
CA ASN A 21 -21.94 6.17 -30.13
C ASN A 21 -22.88 7.37 -29.96
N LYS A 22 -22.30 8.52 -29.59
CA LYS A 22 -22.45 9.81 -30.30
C LYS A 22 -21.46 10.82 -29.71
N THR A 23 -20.52 11.22 -30.56
CA THR A 23 -19.65 12.40 -30.52
C THR A 23 -19.83 13.35 -29.33
N ASN A 24 -18.90 13.25 -28.39
CA ASN A 24 -18.15 14.38 -27.86
C ASN A 24 -16.74 13.86 -27.61
N THR A 25 -15.75 14.42 -28.31
CA THR A 25 -14.34 14.27 -27.98
C THR A 25 -14.14 14.82 -26.58
N THR A 26 -14.24 13.96 -25.56
CA THR A 26 -13.51 14.17 -24.33
C THR A 26 -12.05 13.96 -24.70
N GLN A 27 -11.39 15.04 -25.11
CA GLN A 27 -9.98 15.18 -24.83
C GLN A 27 -9.85 15.01 -23.32
N THR A 28 -9.53 13.79 -22.88
CA THR A 28 -8.81 13.65 -21.62
C THR A 28 -7.53 14.43 -21.85
N ILE A 29 -7.50 15.66 -21.34
CA ILE A 29 -6.25 16.31 -20.95
C ILE A 29 -5.52 15.20 -20.21
N PRO A 30 -4.36 14.72 -20.72
CA PRO A 30 -3.59 13.76 -19.97
C PRO A 30 -3.40 14.42 -18.60
N MET A 31 -3.80 13.71 -17.55
CA MET A 31 -3.22 14.01 -16.26
C MET A 31 -1.71 13.86 -16.52
N GLN A 32 -1.02 14.98 -16.72
CA GLN A 32 0.40 15.04 -16.48
C GLN A 32 0.50 14.73 -15.00
N MET A 33 0.56 13.43 -14.70
CA MET A 33 1.42 12.97 -13.64
C MET A 33 2.76 13.59 -13.99
N ASN A 34 3.08 14.71 -13.36
CA ASN A 34 4.46 14.97 -13.03
C ASN A 34 4.91 13.70 -12.34
N ALA A 35 5.65 12.89 -13.10
CA ALA A 35 6.16 11.64 -12.64
C ALA A 35 7.06 11.95 -11.45
N TYR A 36 6.58 11.65 -10.25
CA TYR A 36 7.50 11.09 -9.28
C TYR A 36 7.89 9.72 -9.84
N GLN A 37 8.96 9.73 -10.63
CA GLN A 37 9.79 8.56 -10.77
C GLN A 37 10.26 8.23 -9.35
N ASP A 38 9.84 7.10 -8.78
CA ASP A 38 10.56 6.47 -7.68
C ASP A 38 10.18 4.98 -7.57
N PHE A 39 10.61 4.20 -8.57
CA PHE A 39 11.34 2.96 -8.29
C PHE A 39 12.73 3.01 -8.91
N ARG A 40 13.37 4.16 -8.78
CA ARG A 40 14.82 4.25 -8.62
C ARG A 40 15.02 4.85 -7.26
N ILE A 41 15.64 4.15 -6.33
CA ILE A 41 16.19 4.80 -5.14
C ILE A 41 17.10 5.93 -5.64
N ASN A 42 16.60 7.16 -5.60
CA ASN A 42 17.35 8.34 -6.00
C ASN A 42 17.26 9.33 -4.84
N PHE A 43 18.11 9.09 -3.87
CA PHE A 43 18.29 9.96 -2.72
C PHE A 43 18.97 11.29 -3.11
N ARG A 44 18.32 12.12 -3.92
CA ARG A 44 18.76 13.49 -4.14
C ARG A 44 17.92 14.38 -3.22
N GLY A 45 18.57 14.78 -2.13
CA GLY A 45 17.95 15.27 -0.90
C GLY A 45 17.83 14.12 0.10
N ARG A 46 18.80 13.95 1.00
CA ARG A 46 18.75 12.95 2.09
C ARG A 46 18.57 13.69 3.38
N THR A 47 17.40 14.25 3.64
CA THR A 47 17.13 15.01 4.85
C THR A 47 16.03 14.30 5.66
N PRO A 48 15.95 14.48 6.98
CA PRO A 48 14.98 13.75 7.81
C PRO A 48 13.52 13.96 7.36
N GLU A 49 13.19 15.11 6.78
CA GLU A 49 11.83 15.43 6.31
C GLU A 49 11.40 14.47 5.21
N ASN A 50 12.34 13.96 4.39
CA ASN A 50 12.03 12.99 3.35
C ASN A 50 11.59 11.64 3.92
N PHE A 51 12.05 11.28 5.12
CA PHE A 51 11.56 10.10 5.81
C PHE A 51 10.09 10.27 6.21
N TYR A 52 9.70 11.46 6.66
CA TYR A 52 8.35 11.75 7.17
C TYR A 52 7.36 12.21 6.09
N ALA A 53 7.84 12.71 4.95
CA ALA A 53 7.01 13.03 3.80
C ALA A 53 6.40 11.77 3.17
N GLN A 54 7.01 10.60 3.40
CA GLN A 54 6.50 9.32 2.92
C GLN A 54 5.41 8.79 3.85
N GLU A 55 4.15 8.83 3.39
CA GLU A 55 2.99 8.31 4.12
C GLU A 55 3.19 6.87 4.60
N PHE A 56 3.88 6.03 3.80
CA PHE A 56 4.22 4.66 4.18
C PHE A 56 5.02 4.58 5.49
N ASN A 57 6.02 5.45 5.69
CA ASN A 57 6.85 5.43 6.90
C ASN A 57 6.04 5.93 8.10
N VAL A 58 5.31 7.04 7.93
CA VAL A 58 4.50 7.64 9.01
C VAL A 58 3.37 6.69 9.44
N ARG A 59 2.72 6.01 8.50
CA ARG A 59 1.63 5.08 8.81
C ARG A 59 2.07 3.89 9.67
N HIS A 60 3.27 3.35 9.44
CA HIS A 60 3.79 2.15 10.11
C HIS A 60 4.65 2.43 11.35
N MET A 61 4.97 3.70 11.62
CA MET A 61 5.69 4.15 12.81
C MET A 61 4.92 3.81 14.12
N PRO A 62 5.62 3.57 15.25
CA PRO A 62 4.97 3.48 16.56
C PRO A 62 4.10 4.72 16.87
N GLU A 63 2.90 4.53 17.42
CA GLU A 63 1.95 5.63 17.68
C GLU A 63 2.55 6.75 18.54
N ARG A 64 3.32 6.39 19.58
CA ARG A 64 4.00 7.37 20.43
C ARG A 64 4.96 8.29 19.67
N MET A 65 5.64 7.74 18.67
CA MET A 65 6.50 8.53 17.80
C MET A 65 5.70 9.44 16.87
N LYS A 66 4.52 9.01 16.40
CA LYS A 66 3.62 9.87 15.63
C LYS A 66 3.11 11.03 16.48
N GLU A 67 2.69 10.75 17.72
CA GLU A 67 2.26 11.76 18.67
C GLU A 67 3.36 12.80 18.89
N TYR A 68 4.60 12.35 19.17
CA TYR A 68 5.73 13.25 19.38
C TYR A 68 6.06 14.06 18.13
N LEU A 69 6.05 13.42 16.95
CA LEU A 69 6.31 14.08 15.67
C LEU A 69 5.25 15.16 15.38
N ASN A 70 3.98 14.91 15.67
CA ASN A 70 2.87 15.80 15.34
C ASN A 70 2.66 16.96 16.33
N GLN A 71 3.34 16.99 17.49
CA GLN A 71 3.21 18.10 18.46
C GLN A 71 3.65 19.44 17.88
N ASP A 72 4.77 19.45 17.17
CA ASP A 72 5.30 20.61 16.43
C ASP A 72 5.94 20.08 15.15
N TYR A 73 5.07 19.65 14.23
CA TYR A 73 5.49 18.92 13.04
C TYR A 73 6.49 19.71 12.21
N GLU A 74 6.31 21.01 12.08
CA GLU A 74 7.15 21.88 11.28
C GLU A 74 8.60 21.91 11.79
N THR A 75 8.81 21.90 13.11
CA THR A 75 10.15 21.80 13.68
C THR A 75 10.67 20.36 13.69
N ARG A 76 9.80 19.40 14.03
CA ARG A 76 10.22 18.02 14.35
C ARG A 76 10.42 17.14 13.13
N LYS A 77 9.86 17.48 11.98
CA LYS A 77 10.16 16.79 10.70
C LYS A 77 11.63 16.89 10.30
N HIS A 78 12.35 17.89 10.80
CA HIS A 78 13.78 18.08 10.58
C HIS A 78 14.66 17.22 11.48
N ILE A 79 14.08 16.55 12.48
CA ILE A 79 14.83 15.73 13.44
C ILE A 79 14.98 14.31 12.89
N PRO A 80 16.17 13.67 12.98
CA PRO A 80 16.36 12.30 12.51
C PRO A 80 15.38 11.28 13.15
N PRO A 81 14.91 10.27 12.41
CA PRO A 81 14.03 9.21 12.92
C PRO A 81 14.52 8.53 14.19
N GLN A 82 15.83 8.32 14.31
CA GLN A 82 16.43 7.71 15.50
C GLN A 82 16.26 8.61 16.74
N GLN A 83 16.38 9.92 16.56
CA GLN A 83 16.24 10.88 17.63
C GLN A 83 14.77 11.09 18.01
N ILE A 84 13.85 11.13 17.03
CA ILE A 84 12.40 11.09 17.32
C ILE A 84 12.04 9.85 18.12
N MET A 85 12.59 8.67 17.78
CA MET A 85 12.37 7.44 18.55
C MET A 85 12.86 7.58 19.98
N SER A 86 14.10 8.04 20.17
CA SER A 86 14.70 8.26 21.49
C SER A 86 13.87 9.20 22.36
N GLU A 87 13.48 10.36 21.81
CA GLU A 87 12.70 11.37 22.52
C GLU A 87 11.28 10.91 22.88
N SER A 88 10.65 10.14 21.99
CA SER A 88 9.31 9.58 22.23
C SER A 88 9.32 8.63 23.43
N PHE A 89 10.45 7.95 23.66
CA PHE A 89 10.62 6.96 24.71
C PHE A 89 11.57 7.41 25.84
N LYS A 90 11.95 8.69 25.92
CA LYS A 90 12.97 9.21 26.85
C LYS A 90 12.75 8.85 28.33
N TYR A 91 11.49 8.73 28.75
CA TYR A 91 11.16 8.40 30.14
C TYR A 91 11.46 6.93 30.50
N LEU A 92 11.84 6.08 29.54
CA LEU A 92 12.40 4.76 29.84
C LEU A 92 13.71 4.85 30.66
N GLU A 93 14.44 5.97 30.59
CA GLU A 93 15.60 6.19 31.46
C GLU A 93 15.21 6.41 32.93
N ALA A 94 14.00 6.94 33.17
CA ALA A 94 13.44 7.17 34.49
C ALA A 94 12.80 5.91 35.10
N ALA A 95 12.48 4.90 34.28
CA ALA A 95 11.88 3.65 34.72
C ALA A 95 12.91 2.69 35.31
N ASP A 96 12.62 2.14 36.50
CA ASP A 96 13.50 1.19 37.18
C ASP A 96 13.09 -0.27 36.91
N ASN A 97 11.81 -0.52 36.62
CA ASN A 97 11.25 -1.84 36.37
C ASN A 97 10.09 -1.81 35.35
N PHE A 98 9.60 -2.98 34.92
CA PHE A 98 8.49 -3.07 33.97
C PHE A 98 7.16 -2.51 34.48
N SER A 99 6.90 -2.49 35.78
CA SER A 99 5.71 -1.85 36.33
C SER A 99 5.73 -0.33 36.08
N ASP A 100 6.88 0.30 36.32
CA ASP A 100 7.08 1.73 36.03
C ASP A 100 6.91 1.99 34.53
N VAL A 101 7.50 1.14 33.67
CA VAL A 101 7.36 1.27 32.21
C VAL A 101 5.89 1.22 31.80
N LYS A 102 5.11 0.26 32.32
CA LYS A 102 3.67 0.15 32.00
C LYS A 102 2.88 1.37 32.47
N SER A 103 3.26 1.94 33.60
CA SER A 103 2.63 3.16 34.12
C SER A 103 2.93 4.37 33.23
N ILE A 104 4.16 4.48 32.72
CA ILE A 104 4.60 5.61 31.89
C ILE A 104 4.12 5.45 30.44
N TYR A 105 4.11 4.22 29.93
CA TYR A 105 3.84 3.84 28.54
C TYR A 105 2.85 2.66 28.50
N PRO A 106 1.52 2.94 28.51
CA PRO A 106 0.48 1.92 28.50
C PRO A 106 0.54 0.93 27.33
N GLU A 107 1.14 1.33 26.20
CA GLU A 107 1.38 0.47 25.03
C GLU A 107 2.27 -0.75 25.36
N PHE A 108 3.04 -0.71 26.43
CA PHE A 108 3.87 -1.81 26.93
C PHE A 108 3.17 -2.69 27.98
N SER A 109 1.84 -2.71 28.01
CA SER A 109 1.03 -3.52 28.95
C SER A 109 1.41 -5.00 29.02
N ASN A 110 1.90 -5.57 27.91
CA ASN A 110 2.31 -6.97 27.79
C ASN A 110 3.69 -7.31 28.40
N LEU A 111 4.46 -6.32 28.87
CA LEU A 111 5.78 -6.60 29.46
C LEU A 111 5.69 -7.50 30.69
N HIS A 112 6.59 -8.46 30.83
CA HIS A 112 6.63 -9.35 31.99
C HIS A 112 8.01 -9.96 32.16
N GLU A 113 8.32 -10.43 33.37
CA GLU A 113 9.54 -11.20 33.59
C GLU A 113 9.49 -12.52 32.80
N ALA A 114 10.59 -12.86 32.15
CA ALA A 114 10.69 -14.11 31.43
C ALA A 114 10.67 -15.30 32.41
N ASN A 115 9.74 -16.23 32.23
CA ASN A 115 9.76 -17.49 32.97
C ASN A 115 10.98 -18.32 32.54
N LEU A 116 11.94 -18.49 33.44
CA LEU A 116 13.21 -19.20 33.21
C LEU A 116 13.09 -20.73 33.38
N LYS A 117 11.92 -21.28 33.72
CA LYS A 117 11.72 -22.74 33.82
C LYS A 117 11.62 -23.38 32.44
N GLY A 118 12.53 -24.30 32.14
CA GLY A 118 12.50 -25.13 30.92
C GLY A 118 12.84 -24.39 29.62
N ARG A 119 13.38 -23.16 29.68
CA ARG A 119 13.82 -22.43 28.48
C ARG A 119 15.22 -22.85 28.05
N THR A 120 15.47 -22.73 26.75
CA THR A 120 16.76 -22.98 26.09
C THR A 120 17.36 -21.66 25.57
N GLY A 121 18.65 -21.67 25.19
CA GLY A 121 19.33 -20.49 24.65
C GLY A 121 19.84 -19.53 25.73
N ILE A 122 19.98 -18.24 25.40
CA ILE A 122 20.66 -17.25 26.27
C ILE A 122 20.05 -17.11 27.67
N LEU A 123 18.74 -17.29 27.81
CA LEU A 123 18.07 -17.21 29.12
C LEU A 123 18.47 -18.37 30.03
N ALA A 124 18.81 -19.53 29.47
CA ALA A 124 19.33 -20.67 30.22
C ALA A 124 20.78 -20.42 30.65
N ASP A 125 21.62 -19.94 29.73
CA ASP A 125 23.02 -19.58 30.02
C ASP A 125 23.09 -18.53 31.14
N ILE A 126 22.26 -17.49 31.07
CA ILE A 126 22.20 -16.43 32.09
C ILE A 126 21.76 -17.00 33.42
N LYS A 127 20.70 -17.83 33.44
CA LYS A 127 20.22 -18.45 34.68
C LYS A 127 21.31 -19.29 35.33
N LEU A 128 21.94 -20.19 34.57
CA LEU A 128 23.00 -21.07 35.05
C LEU A 128 24.20 -20.26 35.56
N SER A 129 24.60 -19.23 34.81
CA SER A 129 25.76 -18.40 35.17
C SER A 129 25.50 -17.56 36.43
N ARG A 130 24.27 -17.07 36.62
CA ARG A 130 23.85 -16.33 37.82
C ARG A 130 23.64 -17.23 39.04
N GLU A 131 23.31 -18.50 38.85
CA GLU A 131 23.30 -19.49 39.95
C GLU A 131 24.72 -19.80 40.47
N LEU A 132 25.76 -19.50 39.68
CA LEU A 132 27.17 -19.78 39.99
C LEU A 132 27.97 -18.54 40.45
N SER A 133 27.43 -17.33 40.31
CA SER A 133 28.11 -16.08 40.66
C SER A 133 27.13 -14.98 41.00
N ASP A 134 27.40 -14.26 42.09
CA ASP A 134 26.59 -13.13 42.57
C ASP A 134 26.85 -11.82 41.79
N THR A 135 27.89 -11.77 40.95
CA THR A 135 28.31 -10.56 40.23
C THR A 135 27.24 -10.06 39.26
N PRO A 136 26.87 -8.76 39.20
CA PRO A 136 25.83 -8.29 38.29
C PRO A 136 26.08 -8.65 36.81
N LEU A 137 25.00 -8.98 36.09
CA LEU A 137 25.02 -9.42 34.69
C LEU A 137 25.69 -8.38 33.77
N PHE A 138 25.37 -7.10 33.99
CA PHE A 138 25.90 -5.99 33.21
C PHE A 138 26.96 -5.21 33.98
N LYS A 139 27.87 -4.57 33.24
CA LYS A 139 28.94 -3.73 33.83
C LYS A 139 28.43 -2.50 34.58
N ASP A 140 27.21 -2.07 34.29
CA ASP A 140 26.55 -0.95 34.98
C ASP A 140 25.98 -1.33 36.36
N GLY A 141 26.14 -2.59 36.77
CA GLY A 141 25.65 -3.12 38.03
C GLY A 141 24.20 -3.60 37.99
N SER A 142 23.55 -3.60 36.83
CA SER A 142 22.18 -4.11 36.66
C SER A 142 22.14 -5.59 36.26
N ASP A 143 21.00 -6.23 36.55
CA ASP A 143 20.73 -7.62 36.18
C ASP A 143 19.57 -7.78 35.18
N HIS A 144 18.89 -6.68 34.87
CA HIS A 144 17.57 -6.74 34.26
C HIS A 144 17.65 -6.78 32.73
N LEU A 145 17.93 -7.97 32.17
CA LEU A 145 18.05 -8.17 30.71
C LEU A 145 16.85 -7.61 29.94
N GLY A 146 15.63 -7.80 30.45
CA GLY A 146 14.41 -7.27 29.83
C GLY A 146 14.42 -5.74 29.67
N MET A 147 14.80 -5.00 30.72
CA MET A 147 14.93 -3.53 30.66
C MET A 147 16.08 -3.10 29.77
N TYR A 148 17.21 -3.82 29.78
CA TYR A 148 18.32 -3.60 28.87
C TYR A 148 17.87 -3.70 27.40
N LEU A 149 17.17 -4.78 27.04
CA LEU A 149 16.65 -4.99 25.69
C LEU A 149 15.69 -3.86 25.28
N LEU A 150 14.78 -3.49 26.16
CA LEU A 150 13.80 -2.43 25.90
C LEU A 150 14.50 -1.08 25.61
N LYS A 151 15.48 -0.70 26.43
CA LYS A 151 16.28 0.53 26.24
C LYS A 151 17.08 0.50 24.94
N LYS A 152 17.76 -0.60 24.63
CA LYS A 152 18.52 -0.72 23.38
C LYS A 152 17.64 -0.61 22.13
N ILE A 153 16.43 -1.14 22.18
CA ILE A 153 15.49 -1.08 21.04
C ILE A 153 14.89 0.32 20.91
N TYR A 154 14.34 0.87 21.99
CA TYR A 154 13.47 2.04 21.92
C TYR A 154 14.16 3.39 22.22
N LEU A 155 15.24 3.40 23.00
CA LEU A 155 16.03 4.62 23.21
C LEU A 155 17.15 4.74 22.18
N GLU A 156 17.82 3.62 21.88
CA GLU A 156 19.00 3.63 21.00
C GLU A 156 18.67 3.26 19.55
N GLY A 157 17.49 2.69 19.26
CA GLY A 157 17.10 2.30 17.90
C GLY A 157 17.97 1.17 17.32
N LYS A 158 18.37 0.20 18.13
CA LYS A 158 19.28 -0.89 17.73
C LYS A 158 18.56 -2.17 17.32
N THR A 159 19.11 -2.82 16.31
CA THR A 159 18.68 -4.16 15.86
C THR A 159 19.22 -5.26 16.78
N ILE A 160 18.61 -6.45 16.78
CA ILE A 160 19.09 -7.59 17.56
C ILE A 160 20.57 -7.92 17.27
N LYS A 161 21.03 -7.76 16.02
CA LYS A 161 22.42 -7.99 15.65
C LYS A 161 23.36 -7.01 16.35
N GLU A 162 22.98 -5.73 16.40
CA GLU A 162 23.74 -4.69 17.09
C GLU A 162 23.69 -4.86 18.61
N ILE A 163 22.53 -5.26 19.14
CA ILE A 163 22.35 -5.55 20.56
C ILE A 163 23.25 -6.72 20.99
N ASN A 164 23.32 -7.79 20.19
CA ASN A 164 24.24 -8.89 20.46
C ASN A 164 25.70 -8.42 20.48
N LYS A 165 26.09 -7.58 19.51
CA LYS A 165 27.44 -7.02 19.47
C LYS A 165 27.75 -6.23 20.74
N ASP A 166 26.90 -5.28 21.10
CA ASP A 166 27.10 -4.46 22.30
C ASP A 166 27.04 -5.31 23.59
N PHE A 167 26.13 -6.30 23.64
CA PHE A 167 26.01 -7.22 24.76
C PHE A 167 27.34 -7.91 25.05
N TYR A 168 27.97 -8.58 24.09
CA TYR A 168 29.21 -9.30 24.35
C TYR A 168 30.47 -8.42 24.45
N GLU A 169 30.54 -7.37 23.62
CA GLU A 169 31.75 -6.55 23.53
C GLU A 169 31.82 -5.51 24.65
N LYS A 170 30.69 -4.87 24.98
CA LYS A 170 30.66 -3.65 25.79
C LYS A 170 29.94 -3.82 27.11
N ASP A 171 28.78 -4.48 27.12
CA ASP A 171 27.81 -4.32 28.20
C ASP A 171 27.81 -5.49 29.19
N LEU A 172 28.12 -6.72 28.75
CA LEU A 172 28.22 -7.92 29.59
C LEU A 172 29.43 -7.85 30.52
N ASN A 173 29.24 -8.24 31.78
CA ASN A 173 30.30 -8.34 32.76
C ASN A 173 31.39 -9.33 32.29
N PRO A 174 32.71 -8.97 32.36
CA PRO A 174 33.78 -9.85 31.92
C PRO A 174 33.77 -11.27 32.52
N GLU A 175 33.26 -11.44 33.74
CA GLU A 175 33.16 -12.73 34.42
C GLU A 175 32.27 -13.74 33.67
N TYR A 176 31.26 -13.26 32.94
CA TYR A 176 30.33 -14.09 32.20
C TYR A 176 30.76 -14.35 30.75
N ARG A 177 31.89 -13.79 30.31
CA ARG A 177 32.42 -14.02 28.95
C ARG A 177 32.85 -15.48 28.80
N GLY A 178 32.24 -16.19 27.85
CA GLY A 178 32.50 -17.61 27.62
C GLY A 178 31.59 -18.55 28.41
N ALA A 179 30.95 -18.08 29.49
CA ALA A 179 29.86 -18.80 30.15
C ALA A 179 28.52 -18.56 29.45
N ILE A 180 28.25 -17.32 29.05
CA ILE A 180 27.11 -16.96 28.21
C ILE A 180 27.59 -16.93 26.75
N THR A 181 27.10 -17.86 25.94
CA THR A 181 27.55 -18.04 24.55
C THR A 181 26.41 -17.96 23.54
N GLN A 182 25.18 -18.25 23.98
CA GLN A 182 24.02 -18.25 23.11
C GLN A 182 23.53 -16.82 22.83
N PRO A 183 23.19 -16.48 21.58
CA PRO A 183 22.82 -15.11 21.21
C PRO A 183 21.41 -14.72 21.68
N ILE A 184 21.21 -13.41 21.82
CA ILE A 184 19.90 -12.78 21.95
C ILE A 184 19.16 -12.96 20.62
N THR A 185 17.92 -13.45 20.68
CA THR A 185 17.06 -13.65 19.49
C THR A 185 15.72 -12.94 19.67
N TYR A 186 14.89 -12.91 18.62
CA TYR A 186 13.50 -12.44 18.73
C TYR A 186 12.69 -13.25 19.76
N GLY A 187 13.04 -14.53 19.94
CA GLY A 187 12.46 -15.37 21.00
C GLY A 187 12.82 -14.85 22.41
N THR A 188 14.01 -14.30 22.59
CA THR A 188 14.45 -13.66 23.84
C THR A 188 13.66 -12.40 24.13
N THR A 189 13.44 -11.52 23.15
CA THR A 189 12.68 -10.27 23.36
C THR A 189 11.19 -10.55 23.57
N SER A 190 10.63 -11.51 22.81
CA SER A 190 9.25 -11.97 22.99
C SER A 190 9.02 -12.64 24.36
N ALA A 191 10.06 -13.27 24.94
CA ALA A 191 10.01 -13.84 26.29
C ALA A 191 9.64 -12.83 27.39
N TYR A 192 9.98 -11.56 27.16
CA TYR A 192 9.69 -10.46 28.08
C TYR A 192 8.45 -9.66 27.65
N GLY A 193 7.74 -10.09 26.61
CA GLY A 193 6.60 -9.37 26.04
C GLY A 193 6.97 -8.10 25.27
N ILE A 194 8.25 -7.92 24.90
CA ILE A 194 8.72 -6.76 24.15
C ILE A 194 8.25 -6.89 22.70
N GLN A 195 7.35 -6.01 22.28
CA GLN A 195 6.91 -5.91 20.89
C GLN A 195 7.99 -5.20 20.08
N TYR A 196 8.30 -5.70 18.88
CA TYR A 196 9.16 -4.98 17.94
C TYR A 196 8.32 -4.05 17.07
N PRO A 197 8.86 -2.88 16.65
CA PRO A 197 8.23 -2.09 15.60
C PRO A 197 7.96 -2.93 14.34
N LYS A 198 6.94 -2.54 13.57
CA LYS A 198 6.56 -3.27 12.35
C LYS A 198 7.74 -3.35 11.37
N THR A 199 7.88 -4.48 10.70
CA THR A 199 8.99 -4.77 9.77
C THR A 199 9.17 -3.68 8.71
N ASP A 200 8.06 -3.17 8.18
CA ASP A 200 8.04 -2.11 7.16
C ASP A 200 8.68 -0.81 7.62
N PHE A 201 8.31 -0.35 8.82
CA PHE A 201 8.92 0.82 9.44
C PHE A 201 10.40 0.56 9.74
N TRP A 202 10.71 -0.61 10.29
CA TRP A 202 12.07 -0.95 10.72
C TRP A 202 13.05 -1.06 9.54
N ASN A 203 12.62 -1.61 8.41
CA ASN A 203 13.42 -1.68 7.19
C ASN A 203 13.78 -0.30 6.65
N SER A 204 12.79 0.60 6.59
CA SER A 204 12.99 1.99 6.17
C SER A 204 13.88 2.76 7.15
N PHE A 205 13.64 2.57 8.45
CA PHE A 205 14.44 3.14 9.53
C PHE A 205 15.91 2.74 9.40
N ILE A 206 16.23 1.43 9.29
CA ILE A 206 17.61 0.95 9.16
C ILE A 206 18.28 1.50 7.90
N ALA A 207 17.58 1.45 6.76
CA ALA A 207 18.16 1.85 5.47
C ALA A 207 18.58 3.32 5.44
N THR A 208 17.97 4.16 6.28
CA THR A 208 18.17 5.61 6.27
C THR A 208 18.84 6.16 7.54
N ARG A 209 18.89 5.37 8.62
CA ARG A 209 19.41 5.76 9.94
C ARG A 209 20.81 6.37 9.89
N ASP A 210 21.76 5.72 9.22
CA ASP A 210 23.15 6.20 9.20
C ASP A 210 23.32 7.47 8.38
N GLU A 211 22.50 7.65 7.34
CA GLU A 211 22.58 8.82 6.46
C GLU A 211 21.99 10.07 7.11
N TYR A 212 21.03 9.91 8.03
CA TYR A 212 20.40 11.01 8.75
C TYR A 212 21.13 11.43 10.02
N LYS A 213 22.13 10.67 10.49
CA LYS A 213 22.96 11.06 11.65
C LYS A 213 23.64 12.44 11.49
N LYS A 214 23.83 12.90 10.26
CA LYS A 214 24.43 14.22 9.97
C LYS A 214 23.51 15.42 10.23
N PHE A 215 22.22 15.19 10.50
CA PHE A 215 21.23 16.23 10.83
C PHE A 215 20.81 16.19 12.30
N PHE A 216 21.65 15.61 13.15
CA PHE A 216 21.36 15.51 14.56
C PHE A 216 21.14 16.90 15.15
N VAL A 217 20.01 17.07 15.84
CA VAL A 217 19.71 18.32 16.54
C VAL A 217 20.19 18.16 17.98
N ASP A 218 21.00 19.08 18.48
CA ASP A 218 21.42 19.03 19.87
C ASP A 218 20.23 19.37 20.78
N LEU A 219 19.66 18.35 21.42
CA LEU A 219 18.65 18.51 22.46
C LEU A 219 19.31 18.62 23.85
N PRO A 220 18.73 19.39 24.78
CA PRO A 220 19.25 19.46 26.14
C PRO A 220 19.25 18.06 26.76
N LYS A 221 20.42 17.59 27.18
CA LYS A 221 20.53 16.33 27.91
C LYS A 221 19.85 16.48 29.25
N GLN A 222 18.83 15.66 29.49
CA GLN A 222 18.11 15.63 30.75
C GLN A 222 18.68 14.54 31.65
N SER A 223 18.86 14.83 32.94
CA SER A 223 19.24 13.81 33.92
C SER A 223 18.05 12.89 34.27
N LYS A 224 18.33 11.68 34.74
CA LYS A 224 17.29 10.75 35.26
C LYS A 224 16.41 11.41 36.33
N ALA A 225 16.99 12.28 37.16
CA ALA A 225 16.26 13.02 38.19
C ALA A 225 15.31 14.07 37.58
N GLU A 226 15.76 14.82 36.56
CA GLU A 226 14.92 15.77 35.83
C GLU A 226 13.76 15.07 35.13
N LEU A 227 14.00 13.93 34.47
CA LEU A 227 12.95 13.14 33.82
C LEU A 227 11.91 12.63 34.82
N LYS A 228 12.35 12.18 36.01
CA LYS A 228 11.43 11.79 37.11
C LYS A 228 10.60 12.99 37.59
N GLN A 229 11.20 14.17 37.74
CA GLN A 229 10.45 15.39 38.11
C GLN A 229 9.46 15.82 37.02
N GLU A 230 9.82 15.71 35.75
CA GLU A 230 8.95 16.02 34.61
C GLU A 230 7.73 15.06 34.56
N LEU A 231 7.95 13.77 34.83
CA LEU A 231 6.87 12.78 34.97
C LEU A 231 5.94 13.10 36.14
N ILE A 232 6.50 13.48 37.30
CA ILE A 232 5.72 13.88 38.47
C ILE A 232 4.86 15.10 38.15
N LYS A 233 5.40 16.11 37.46
CA LYS A 233 4.64 17.29 37.00
C LYS A 233 3.55 16.93 35.98
N LYS A 234 3.79 15.95 35.10
CA LYS A 234 2.78 15.45 34.14
C LYS A 234 1.65 14.66 34.81
N HIS A 235 1.92 13.94 35.90
CA HIS A 235 0.92 13.11 36.59
C HIS A 235 0.25 13.80 37.78
N HIS A 236 0.91 14.80 38.38
CA HIS A 236 0.36 15.72 39.36
C HIS A 236 0.63 17.14 38.87
N PRO A 237 -0.27 17.74 38.08
CA PRO A 237 -0.19 19.16 37.84
C PRO A 237 -0.42 19.83 39.20
N GLU A 238 0.65 20.34 39.83
CA GLU A 238 0.50 21.48 40.72
C GLU A 238 -0.29 22.52 39.92
N LYS A 239 -1.47 22.88 40.44
CA LYS A 239 -2.46 23.80 39.86
C LYS A 239 -1.81 24.88 38.97
N SER A 240 -1.54 24.56 37.71
CA SER A 240 -1.62 25.54 36.65
C SER A 240 -3.10 25.81 36.53
N GLU A 241 -3.50 27.07 36.72
CA GLU A 241 -4.87 27.50 36.47
C GLU A 241 -5.36 26.85 35.18
N PRO A 242 -6.58 26.27 35.16
CA PRO A 242 -7.12 25.74 33.91
C PRO A 242 -7.01 26.85 32.87
N GLU A 243 -6.43 26.56 31.70
CA GLU A 243 -6.56 27.43 30.54
C GLU A 243 -8.03 27.86 30.50
N LYS A 244 -8.28 29.15 30.73
CA LYS A 244 -9.63 29.68 30.70
C LYS A 244 -10.19 29.28 29.35
N LYS A 245 -11.17 28.38 29.33
CA LYS A 245 -11.96 28.13 28.13
C LYS A 245 -12.70 29.43 27.84
N TYR A 246 -12.12 30.24 26.98
CA TYR A 246 -12.74 31.47 26.52
C TYR A 246 -14.03 31.08 25.78
N SER A 247 -15.15 31.63 26.22
CA SER A 247 -16.43 31.41 25.55
C SER A 247 -16.42 32.18 24.24
N ARG A 248 -16.51 31.47 23.11
CA ARG A 248 -16.59 32.07 21.77
C ARG A 248 -17.87 32.90 21.65
N LYS A 249 -17.78 34.15 21.18
CA LYS A 249 -18.93 35.02 20.90
C LYS A 249 -19.66 34.64 19.62
N TYR A 250 -18.93 34.10 18.65
CA TYR A 250 -19.44 33.57 17.39
C TYR A 250 -19.16 32.07 17.34
N ALA A 251 -20.12 31.28 16.90
CA ALA A 251 -19.95 29.84 16.83
C ALA A 251 -20.82 29.23 15.72
N LEU A 252 -20.22 29.05 14.55
CA LEU A 252 -20.89 28.42 13.43
C LEU A 252 -21.36 26.99 13.77
N LYS A 253 -22.65 26.73 13.54
CA LYS A 253 -23.23 25.39 13.66
C LYS A 253 -22.64 24.46 12.61
N LYS A 254 -22.54 23.18 12.94
CA LYS A 254 -21.95 22.15 12.06
C LYS A 254 -22.56 22.14 10.64
N TYR A 255 -23.87 22.37 10.50
CA TYR A 255 -24.50 22.43 9.18
C TYR A 255 -24.15 23.70 8.40
N GLN A 256 -23.95 24.86 9.06
CA GLN A 256 -23.53 26.11 8.42
C GLN A 256 -22.11 25.96 7.86
N LYS A 257 -21.22 25.28 8.59
CA LYS A 257 -19.86 24.95 8.12
C LYS A 257 -19.90 24.12 6.83
N GLN A 258 -20.76 23.10 6.77
CA GLN A 258 -20.91 22.28 5.57
C GLN A 258 -21.41 23.09 4.37
N LEU A 259 -22.40 23.96 4.58
CA LEU A 259 -22.92 24.86 3.54
C LEU A 259 -21.88 25.88 3.07
N LEU A 260 -21.02 26.35 3.98
CA LEU A 260 -19.91 27.25 3.67
C LEU A 260 -18.83 26.55 2.82
N LYS A 261 -18.50 25.28 3.12
CA LYS A 261 -17.59 24.48 2.29
C LYS A 261 -18.09 24.37 0.85
N ASP A 262 -19.39 24.12 0.67
CA ASP A 262 -19.99 24.02 -0.66
C ASP A 262 -19.91 25.36 -1.42
N ASP A 263 -19.95 26.49 -0.72
CA ASP A 263 -19.79 27.82 -1.32
C ASP A 263 -18.38 28.17 -1.69
N ILE A 264 -17.42 27.81 -0.84
CA ILE A 264 -16.00 27.97 -1.15
C ILE A 264 -15.66 27.18 -2.41
N LYS A 265 -16.21 25.97 -2.56
CA LYS A 265 -16.04 25.16 -3.77
C LYS A 265 -16.69 25.79 -5.00
N LYS A 266 -17.87 26.39 -4.85
CA LYS A 266 -18.58 27.07 -5.96
C LYS A 266 -17.93 28.37 -6.39
N SER A 267 -17.42 29.15 -5.43
CA SER A 267 -16.71 30.42 -5.66
C SER A 267 -15.29 30.22 -6.17
N LYS A 268 -14.71 29.02 -6.02
CA LYS A 268 -13.36 28.69 -6.51
C LYS A 268 -12.28 29.66 -6.02
N GLY A 269 -12.41 30.13 -4.78
CA GLY A 269 -11.46 31.07 -4.17
C GLY A 269 -11.63 32.53 -4.61
N ASP A 270 -12.68 32.87 -5.38
CA ASP A 270 -13.03 34.26 -5.66
C ASP A 270 -13.65 34.92 -4.42
N VAL A 271 -12.95 35.93 -3.89
CA VAL A 271 -13.30 36.62 -2.64
C VAL A 271 -14.66 37.32 -2.75
N GLU A 272 -14.95 37.96 -3.88
CA GLU A 272 -16.21 38.69 -4.07
C GLU A 272 -17.41 37.76 -4.19
N GLN A 273 -17.25 36.64 -4.91
CA GLN A 273 -18.28 35.62 -5.05
C GLN A 273 -18.54 34.92 -3.72
N LEU A 274 -17.48 34.64 -2.96
CA LEU A 274 -17.59 34.05 -1.64
C LEU A 274 -18.26 35.02 -0.66
N GLU A 275 -17.88 36.30 -0.66
CA GLU A 275 -18.55 37.33 0.15
C GLU A 275 -20.05 37.43 -0.18
N LYS A 276 -20.40 37.49 -1.47
CA LYS A 276 -21.80 37.51 -1.93
C LYS A 276 -22.54 36.25 -1.49
N ALA A 277 -21.89 35.09 -1.51
CA ALA A 277 -22.50 33.82 -1.12
C ALA A 277 -22.73 33.74 0.40
N ILE A 278 -21.77 34.23 1.21
CA ILE A 278 -21.90 34.37 2.67
C ILE A 278 -23.05 35.33 2.99
N ARG A 279 -23.06 36.56 2.44
CA ARG A 279 -24.11 37.56 2.69
C ARG A 279 -25.51 37.14 2.20
N ARG A 280 -25.61 36.20 1.26
CA ARG A 280 -26.89 35.61 0.81
C ARG A 280 -27.39 34.51 1.75
N ARG A 281 -26.49 33.76 2.39
CA ARG A 281 -26.84 32.63 3.26
C ARG A 281 -27.19 33.05 4.67
N PHE A 282 -26.47 34.02 5.18
CA PHE A 282 -26.76 34.62 6.47
C PHE A 282 -27.65 35.84 6.25
N THR A 283 -28.50 36.18 7.22
CA THR A 283 -29.32 37.39 7.12
C THR A 283 -28.42 38.62 7.05
N LYS A 284 -28.89 39.71 6.43
CA LYS A 284 -28.11 40.96 6.28
C LYS A 284 -27.60 41.52 7.61
N ASP A 285 -28.28 41.16 8.70
CA ASP A 285 -27.99 41.58 10.08
C ASP A 285 -27.40 40.45 10.95
N ASP A 286 -26.91 39.35 10.34
CA ASP A 286 -26.27 38.25 11.07
C ASP A 286 -24.86 38.63 11.53
N PRO A 287 -24.59 38.66 12.85
CA PRO A 287 -23.31 39.08 13.38
C PRO A 287 -22.17 38.09 13.08
N GLU A 288 -22.44 36.80 12.88
CA GLU A 288 -21.42 35.79 12.51
C GLU A 288 -20.96 36.00 11.06
N ALA A 289 -21.90 36.30 10.17
CA ALA A 289 -21.58 36.58 8.77
C ALA A 289 -20.79 37.87 8.59
N ALA A 290 -21.16 38.91 9.33
CA ALA A 290 -20.44 40.17 9.36
C ALA A 290 -19.00 39.97 9.86
N PHE A 291 -18.80 39.12 10.87
CA PHE A 291 -17.47 38.75 11.37
C PHE A 291 -16.63 38.02 10.32
N ILE A 292 -17.17 36.97 9.70
CA ILE A 292 -16.45 36.19 8.68
C ILE A 292 -16.07 37.07 7.49
N VAL A 293 -16.98 37.91 7.00
CA VAL A 293 -16.70 38.81 5.87
C VAL A 293 -15.64 39.85 6.25
N LYS A 294 -15.69 40.39 7.47
CA LYS A 294 -14.71 41.38 7.96
C LYS A 294 -13.28 40.83 7.92
N TYR A 295 -13.09 39.56 8.24
CA TYR A 295 -11.78 38.91 8.31
C TYR A 295 -11.52 37.89 7.19
N LEU A 296 -12.31 37.93 6.11
CA LEU A 296 -12.26 36.91 5.05
C LEU A 296 -10.88 36.83 4.37
N SER A 297 -10.26 37.98 4.10
CA SER A 297 -8.94 38.03 3.47
C SER A 297 -7.84 37.43 4.37
N PRO A 298 -7.73 37.79 5.66
CA PRO A 298 -6.82 37.12 6.59
C PRO A 298 -7.06 35.61 6.72
N ILE A 299 -8.33 35.20 6.83
CA ILE A 299 -8.73 33.78 6.92
C ILE A 299 -8.27 33.00 5.68
N MET A 300 -8.51 33.53 4.49
CA MET A 300 -8.11 32.89 3.23
C MET A 300 -6.60 32.84 3.05
N THR A 301 -5.88 33.85 3.56
CA THR A 301 -4.41 33.91 3.51
C THR A 301 -3.79 32.80 4.35
N ILE A 302 -4.21 32.64 5.60
CA ILE A 302 -3.77 31.53 6.48
C ILE A 302 -4.18 30.18 5.90
N ALA A 303 -5.40 30.06 5.38
CA ALA A 303 -5.86 28.81 4.79
C ALA A 303 -5.06 28.40 3.55
N ALA A 304 -4.67 29.37 2.70
CA ALA A 304 -3.87 29.13 1.51
C ALA A 304 -2.44 28.71 1.86
N ASP A 305 -1.88 29.32 2.91
CA ASP A 305 -0.55 28.97 3.42
C ASP A 305 -0.49 27.55 3.99
N LYS A 306 -1.49 27.15 4.78
CA LYS A 306 -1.60 25.80 5.37
C LYS A 306 -1.60 24.65 4.35
N ILE A 307 -2.03 24.91 3.12
CA ILE A 307 -2.10 23.90 2.05
C ILE A 307 -1.07 24.14 0.93
N HIS A 308 -0.14 25.09 1.12
CA HIS A 308 0.85 25.46 0.12
C HIS A 308 0.24 25.81 -1.26
N LEU A 309 -0.88 26.54 -1.24
CA LEU A 309 -1.66 26.84 -2.45
C LEU A 309 -0.83 27.63 -3.47
N SER A 310 -0.04 28.59 -3.02
CA SER A 310 0.74 29.46 -3.91
C SER A 310 1.86 28.71 -4.63
N GLU A 311 2.45 27.69 -4.00
CA GLU A 311 3.46 26.81 -4.57
C GLU A 311 2.86 25.94 -5.69
N GLU A 312 1.68 25.37 -5.43
CA GLU A 312 0.94 24.58 -6.42
C GLU A 312 0.50 25.45 -7.61
N GLU A 313 0.06 26.68 -7.36
CA GLU A 313 -0.27 27.66 -8.42
C GLU A 313 0.96 28.02 -9.25
N LYS A 314 2.11 28.29 -8.62
CA LYS A 314 3.38 28.60 -9.30
C LYS A 314 3.83 27.43 -10.19
N LEU A 315 3.74 26.20 -9.69
CA LEU A 315 4.07 24.99 -10.45
C LEU A 315 3.12 24.79 -11.63
N PHE A 316 1.82 25.00 -11.43
CA PHE A 316 0.81 24.87 -12.47
C PHE A 316 0.98 25.93 -13.57
N ALA A 317 1.36 27.16 -13.20
CA ALA A 317 1.67 28.24 -14.14
C ALA A 317 2.91 27.93 -15.00
N GLY A 318 3.97 27.35 -14.39
CA GLY A 318 5.19 26.97 -15.12
C GLY A 318 4.97 25.89 -16.18
N THR A 319 3.98 25.01 -15.99
CA THR A 319 3.67 23.91 -16.91
C THR A 319 2.63 24.28 -17.98
N ASN A 320 1.84 25.34 -17.78
CA ASN A 320 0.77 25.76 -18.70
C ASN A 320 0.94 27.22 -19.16
N LYS A 321 1.51 27.43 -20.36
CA LYS A 321 1.85 28.76 -20.92
C LYS A 321 0.67 29.60 -21.46
N THR A 322 -0.58 29.24 -21.19
CA THR A 322 -1.75 29.99 -21.71
C THR A 322 -2.50 30.73 -20.60
N ASN A 323 -2.67 32.05 -20.78
CA ASN A 323 -3.13 32.98 -19.73
C ASN A 323 -4.64 33.00 -19.48
N ASP A 324 -5.47 32.50 -20.39
CA ASP A 324 -6.93 32.59 -20.23
C ASP A 324 -7.46 31.56 -19.22
N ASN A 325 -8.24 32.06 -18.26
CA ASN A 325 -8.96 31.28 -17.24
C ASN A 325 -8.07 30.37 -16.37
N PHE A 326 -6.89 30.86 -15.95
CA PHE A 326 -5.93 30.14 -15.11
C PHE A 326 -6.58 29.44 -13.90
N PHE A 327 -7.28 30.18 -13.03
CA PHE A 327 -7.87 29.62 -11.81
C PHE A 327 -8.97 28.58 -12.10
N ALA A 328 -9.78 28.79 -13.14
CA ALA A 328 -10.81 27.82 -13.50
C ALA A 328 -10.21 26.49 -13.98
N ARG A 329 -9.06 26.53 -14.64
CA ARG A 329 -8.30 25.35 -15.08
C ARG A 329 -7.55 24.70 -13.93
N PHE A 330 -6.93 25.50 -13.07
CA PHE A 330 -6.23 25.04 -11.87
C PHE A 330 -7.16 24.20 -10.99
N TRP A 331 -8.31 24.75 -10.61
CA TRP A 331 -9.27 24.04 -9.77
C TRP A 331 -9.93 22.83 -10.46
N LYS A 332 -10.04 22.84 -11.79
CA LYS A 332 -10.49 21.68 -12.55
C LYS A 332 -9.44 20.56 -12.56
N ALA A 333 -8.16 20.92 -12.62
CA ALA A 333 -7.04 19.97 -12.59
C ALA A 333 -6.78 19.42 -11.17
N LYS A 334 -7.09 20.21 -10.13
CA LYS A 334 -6.81 19.89 -8.72
C LYS A 334 -8.07 19.96 -7.84
N PRO A 335 -9.09 19.11 -8.08
CA PRO A 335 -10.32 19.12 -7.28
C PRO A 335 -10.09 18.72 -5.82
N GLU A 336 -9.10 17.86 -5.56
CA GLU A 336 -8.74 17.44 -4.20
C GLU A 336 -8.12 18.59 -3.38
N LEU A 337 -7.30 19.43 -4.02
CA LEU A 337 -6.75 20.62 -3.37
C LEU A 337 -7.83 21.66 -3.08
N LEU A 338 -8.86 21.75 -3.93
CA LEU A 338 -10.02 22.60 -3.67
C LEU A 338 -10.81 22.12 -2.44
N GLU A 339 -10.95 20.80 -2.26
CA GLU A 339 -11.57 20.21 -1.07
C GLU A 339 -10.77 20.57 0.19
N GLN A 340 -9.44 20.41 0.14
CA GLN A 340 -8.53 20.76 1.22
C GLN A 340 -8.59 22.26 1.55
N TYR A 341 -8.59 23.12 0.53
CA TYR A 341 -8.71 24.57 0.70
C TYR A 341 -10.03 24.96 1.37
N SER A 342 -11.14 24.35 0.94
CA SER A 342 -12.46 24.60 1.55
C SER A 342 -12.51 24.19 3.01
N THR A 343 -11.80 23.12 3.38
CA THR A 343 -11.68 22.66 4.76
C THR A 343 -10.76 23.57 5.57
N ALA A 344 -9.61 23.95 5.01
CA ALA A 344 -8.67 24.85 5.66
C ALA A 344 -9.30 26.23 5.95
N ILE A 345 -10.15 26.74 5.07
CA ILE A 345 -10.91 27.99 5.32
C ILE A 345 -11.87 27.81 6.50
N THR A 346 -12.66 26.72 6.55
CA THR A 346 -13.58 26.52 7.70
C THR A 346 -12.84 26.35 9.02
N ASP A 347 -11.73 25.62 9.02
CA ASP A 347 -10.94 25.39 10.23
C ASP A 347 -10.27 26.69 10.70
N THR A 348 -9.90 27.54 9.75
CA THR A 348 -9.33 28.87 10.05
C THR A 348 -10.40 29.84 10.53
N ILE A 349 -11.66 29.74 10.08
CA ILE A 349 -12.75 30.51 10.69
C ILE A 349 -12.91 30.15 12.17
N GLU A 350 -12.84 28.86 12.51
CA GLU A 350 -12.92 28.44 13.93
C GLU A 350 -11.77 29.01 14.77
N LEU A 351 -10.56 29.04 14.21
CA LEU A 351 -9.40 29.68 14.84
C LEU A 351 -9.65 31.18 15.09
N PHE A 352 -10.22 31.89 14.12
CA PHE A 352 -10.56 33.31 14.26
C PHE A 352 -11.65 33.54 15.32
N GLU A 353 -12.72 32.74 15.31
CA GLU A 353 -13.79 32.82 16.31
C GLU A 353 -13.27 32.54 17.73
N GLU A 354 -12.37 31.56 17.87
CA GLU A 354 -11.76 31.19 19.15
C GLU A 354 -10.83 32.27 19.68
N THR A 355 -10.02 32.85 18.80
CA THR A 355 -9.04 33.87 19.18
C THR A 355 -9.68 35.24 19.41
N TYR A 356 -10.83 35.51 18.78
CA TYR A 356 -11.57 36.74 18.94
C TYR A 356 -12.34 36.82 20.28
N GLU A 357 -12.67 35.66 20.85
CA GLU A 357 -13.36 35.52 22.13
C GLU A 357 -14.66 36.35 22.19
N SER A 358 -14.71 37.41 23.00
CA SER A 358 -15.86 38.34 23.14
C SER A 358 -15.66 39.71 22.47
N GLY A 359 -14.53 39.90 21.78
CA GLY A 359 -13.97 41.20 21.42
C GLY A 359 -12.97 41.69 22.48
N GLY A 360 -12.36 42.84 22.25
CA GLY A 360 -11.41 43.44 23.19
C GLY A 360 -11.42 44.96 23.16
N THR A 361 -10.34 45.58 23.60
CA THR A 361 -10.21 47.05 23.71
C THR A 361 -9.23 47.64 22.72
N ILE A 362 -8.52 46.82 21.95
CA ILE A 362 -7.48 47.28 21.04
C ILE A 362 -8.11 47.62 19.69
N PRO A 363 -8.11 48.91 19.25
CA PRO A 363 -8.68 49.29 17.97
C PRO A 363 -7.81 48.83 16.80
N VAL A 364 -8.43 48.17 15.81
CA VAL A 364 -7.79 47.78 14.54
C VAL A 364 -8.43 48.47 13.35
N ASN A 365 -7.62 48.92 12.38
CA ASN A 365 -8.10 49.60 11.17
C ASN A 365 -8.47 48.61 10.04
N SER A 366 -8.85 49.12 8.86
CA SER A 366 -9.28 48.29 7.73
C SER A 366 -8.14 47.51 7.05
N GLU A 367 -6.90 47.78 7.44
CA GLU A 367 -5.70 47.04 7.03
C GLU A 367 -5.28 46.04 8.11
N TYR A 368 -6.12 45.84 9.13
CA TYR A 368 -5.88 44.93 10.24
C TYR A 368 -4.70 45.31 11.13
N GLN A 369 -4.29 46.59 11.13
CA GLN A 369 -3.22 47.12 11.97
C GLN A 369 -3.79 47.76 13.24
N VAL A 370 -3.05 47.67 14.34
CA VAL A 370 -3.40 48.35 15.60
C VAL A 370 -3.30 49.86 15.43
N ILE A 371 -4.36 50.61 15.72
CA ILE A 371 -4.36 52.08 15.62
C ILE A 371 -3.50 52.67 16.74
N ARG A 372 -2.40 53.32 16.35
CA ARG A 372 -1.45 54.03 17.21
C ARG A 372 -1.05 55.36 16.55
N GLU A 373 -0.41 56.27 17.29
CA GLU A 373 0.08 57.54 16.74
C GLU A 373 1.05 57.29 15.58
N GLY A 374 0.78 57.90 14.42
CA GLY A 374 1.61 57.80 13.21
C GLY A 374 1.07 56.91 12.07
N ILE A 375 -0.10 56.27 12.24
CA ILE A 375 -0.77 55.48 11.18
C ILE A 375 -1.79 56.37 10.44
N GLU A 376 -1.76 56.36 9.10
CA GLU A 376 -2.64 57.20 8.26
C GLU A 376 -4.14 56.85 8.41
N ASN A 377 -4.46 55.56 8.58
CA ASN A 377 -5.82 55.08 8.73
C ASN A 377 -6.21 54.89 10.21
N THR A 378 -6.86 55.90 10.76
CA THR A 378 -7.23 55.99 12.19
C THR A 378 -8.64 55.51 12.51
N LYS A 379 -9.43 55.10 11.50
CA LYS A 379 -10.81 54.66 11.71
C LYS A 379 -10.85 53.18 12.14
N PRO A 380 -11.35 52.85 13.35
CA PRO A 380 -11.43 51.47 13.80
C PRO A 380 -12.53 50.71 13.05
N ILE A 381 -12.21 49.49 12.60
CA ILE A 381 -13.18 48.52 12.06
C ILE A 381 -13.66 47.55 13.15
N ASP A 382 -12.86 47.39 14.20
CA ASP A 382 -13.16 46.53 15.32
C ASP A 382 -12.29 46.84 16.55
N PHE A 383 -12.71 46.29 17.69
CA PHE A 383 -11.93 46.29 18.93
C PHE A 383 -11.69 44.85 19.37
N VAL A 384 -10.42 44.46 19.43
CA VAL A 384 -10.01 43.05 19.52
C VAL A 384 -9.10 42.79 20.73
N PRO A 385 -9.00 41.53 21.21
CA PRO A 385 -8.05 41.18 22.26
C PRO A 385 -6.62 41.05 21.71
N GLN A 386 -5.61 41.13 22.58
CA GLN A 386 -4.19 41.04 22.21
C GLN A 386 -3.85 39.78 21.40
N ARG A 387 -4.42 38.63 21.78
CA ARG A 387 -4.21 37.36 21.08
C ARG A 387 -4.71 37.40 19.62
N PHE A 388 -5.75 38.18 19.34
CA PHE A 388 -6.28 38.36 18.00
C PHE A 388 -5.40 39.30 17.17
N VAL A 389 -4.77 40.30 17.81
CA VAL A 389 -3.73 41.13 17.17
C VAL A 389 -2.57 40.27 16.71
N GLU A 390 -2.08 39.35 17.55
CA GLU A 390 -1.00 38.42 17.19
C GLU A 390 -1.34 37.55 15.97
N LEU A 391 -2.60 37.11 15.86
CA LEU A 391 -3.08 36.35 14.72
C LEU A 391 -3.14 37.20 13.43
N LEU A 392 -3.55 38.47 13.54
CA LEU A 392 -3.55 39.41 12.42
C LEU A 392 -2.13 39.76 11.98
N ASP A 393 -1.23 40.01 12.94
CA ASP A 393 0.20 40.28 12.69
C ASP A 393 0.84 39.07 11.98
N TYR A 394 0.61 37.85 12.49
CA TYR A 394 1.06 36.62 11.82
C TYR A 394 0.62 36.58 10.36
N THR A 395 -0.65 36.89 10.09
CA THR A 395 -1.19 36.87 8.73
C THR A 395 -0.45 37.83 7.79
N GLN A 396 -0.07 39.00 8.29
CA GLN A 396 0.71 39.98 7.54
C GLN A 396 2.16 39.53 7.28
N THR A 397 2.73 38.68 8.15
CA THR A 397 4.10 38.15 7.96
C THR A 397 4.20 37.00 6.96
N ILE A 398 3.10 36.30 6.64
CA ILE A 398 3.11 35.10 5.78
C ILE A 398 3.74 35.38 4.41
N VAL A 399 3.21 36.36 3.68
CA VAL A 399 3.68 36.66 2.31
C VAL A 399 5.11 37.21 2.29
N PRO A 400 5.48 38.22 3.13
CA PRO A 400 6.86 38.70 3.20
C PRO A 400 7.88 37.61 3.58
N THR A 401 7.54 36.75 4.55
CA THR A 401 8.42 35.65 4.97
C THR A 401 8.62 34.66 3.84
N ARG A 402 7.55 34.29 3.14
CA ARG A 402 7.62 33.39 1.98
C ARG A 402 8.48 33.96 0.85
N LEU A 403 8.33 35.24 0.51
CA LEU A 403 9.14 35.91 -0.50
C LEU A 403 10.61 35.98 -0.08
N LYS A 404 10.89 36.26 1.21
CA LYS A 404 12.25 36.24 1.75
C LYS A 404 12.87 34.84 1.63
N ASN A 405 12.13 33.79 1.96
CA ASN A 405 12.58 32.41 1.84
C ASN A 405 12.85 32.02 0.38
N TYR A 406 12.02 32.47 -0.57
CA TYR A 406 12.29 32.25 -2.00
C TYR A 406 13.57 32.97 -2.45
N ALA A 407 13.78 34.22 -2.03
CA ALA A 407 15.01 34.94 -2.35
C ALA A 407 16.24 34.27 -1.74
N GLU A 408 16.14 33.77 -0.50
CA GLU A 408 17.22 33.01 0.15
C GLU A 408 17.48 31.68 -0.55
N HIS A 409 16.44 30.97 -0.97
CA HIS A 409 16.57 29.75 -1.77
C HIS A 409 17.26 30.03 -3.11
N GLU A 410 16.86 31.08 -3.85
CA GLU A 410 17.50 31.46 -5.12
C GLU A 410 18.97 31.84 -4.92
N LYS A 411 19.29 32.53 -3.82
CA LYS A 411 20.66 32.85 -3.44
C LYS A 411 21.47 31.58 -3.14
N LEU A 412 20.97 30.70 -2.28
CA LEU A 412 21.62 29.43 -1.94
C LEU A 412 21.77 28.53 -3.18
N GLN A 413 20.77 28.48 -4.06
CA GLN A 413 20.85 27.75 -5.32
C GLN A 413 21.99 28.29 -6.18
N SER A 414 22.11 29.61 -6.29
CA SER A 414 23.21 30.26 -7.02
C SER A 414 24.58 29.97 -6.39
N GLU A 415 24.68 30.01 -5.05
CA GLU A 415 25.90 29.65 -4.31
C GLU A 415 26.28 28.18 -4.52
N TRP A 416 25.29 27.28 -4.56
CA TRP A 416 25.50 25.88 -4.88
C TRP A 416 25.95 25.69 -6.32
N ASP A 417 25.28 26.34 -7.28
CA ASP A 417 25.63 26.29 -8.70
C ASP A 417 27.07 26.78 -8.91
N GLU A 418 27.49 27.86 -8.23
CA GLU A 418 28.88 28.33 -8.20
C GLU A 418 29.84 27.35 -7.53
N HIS A 419 29.46 26.74 -6.39
CA HIS A 419 30.29 25.74 -5.72
C HIS A 419 30.47 24.48 -6.61
N PHE A 420 29.42 24.06 -7.32
CA PHE A 420 29.51 22.96 -8.29
C PHE A 420 30.40 23.33 -9.47
N LYS A 421 30.22 24.53 -10.01
CA LYS A 421 31.06 25.11 -11.09
C LYS A 421 32.53 25.23 -10.67
N TRP A 422 32.81 25.61 -9.42
CA TRP A 422 34.17 25.68 -8.88
C TRP A 422 34.79 24.30 -8.66
N ARG A 423 34.03 23.38 -8.05
CA ARG A 423 34.55 22.06 -7.65
C ARG A 423 34.70 21.08 -8.81
N TYR A 424 33.85 21.20 -9.82
CA TYR A 424 33.81 20.29 -10.96
C TYR A 424 34.13 20.97 -12.30
N GLY A 425 34.46 22.27 -12.28
CA GLY A 425 34.67 23.09 -13.47
C GLY A 425 33.37 23.62 -14.08
N GLU A 426 33.49 24.59 -14.98
CA GLU A 426 32.40 24.90 -15.91
C GLU A 426 32.06 23.63 -16.67
N ILE A 427 30.86 23.09 -16.43
CA ILE A 427 30.25 22.23 -17.42
C ILE A 427 30.00 23.19 -18.59
N GLU A 428 30.91 23.21 -19.56
CA GLU A 428 30.55 23.76 -20.87
C GLU A 428 29.27 23.02 -21.28
N GLU A 429 28.14 23.73 -21.31
CA GLU A 429 27.03 23.37 -22.16
C GLU A 429 27.48 23.54 -23.62
N SER A 430 28.55 22.83 -24.00
CA SER A 430 28.72 22.42 -25.37
C SER A 430 27.55 21.48 -25.63
N ALA A 431 26.71 21.85 -26.60
CA ALA A 431 25.74 20.93 -27.19
C ALA A 431 26.42 19.56 -27.29
N PRO A 432 25.81 18.50 -26.70
CA PRO A 432 26.53 17.37 -26.17
C PRO A 432 27.54 16.88 -27.18
N VAL A 433 28.83 16.86 -26.82
CA VAL A 433 29.83 16.12 -27.59
C VAL A 433 29.41 14.65 -27.50
N ILE A 434 28.70 14.22 -28.54
CA ILE A 434 28.38 12.84 -28.80
C ILE A 434 29.73 12.14 -29.00
N VAL A 435 30.25 11.53 -27.94
CA VAL A 435 31.02 10.30 -28.16
C VAL A 435 30.03 9.37 -28.82
N LYS A 436 30.11 9.22 -30.16
CA LYS A 436 29.33 8.24 -30.91
C LYS A 436 29.78 6.86 -30.44
N LYS A 437 29.32 6.42 -29.27
CA LYS A 437 29.08 5.01 -29.04
C LYS A 437 27.97 4.67 -30.03
N SER A 438 28.26 3.75 -30.94
CA SER A 438 27.24 3.36 -31.90
C SER A 438 26.03 2.83 -31.12
N THR A 439 24.83 3.00 -31.65
CA THR A 439 23.62 2.42 -31.03
C THR A 439 23.78 0.92 -30.75
N THR A 440 24.59 0.26 -31.58
CA THR A 440 25.06 -1.12 -31.43
C THR A 440 25.85 -1.35 -30.14
N ASP A 441 26.77 -0.46 -29.78
CA ASP A 441 27.58 -0.60 -28.55
C ASP A 441 26.74 -0.45 -27.28
N ILE A 442 25.71 0.41 -27.32
CA ILE A 442 24.78 0.60 -26.20
C ILE A 442 23.90 -0.64 -26.01
N LEU A 443 23.37 -1.18 -27.11
CA LEU A 443 22.53 -2.39 -27.08
C LEU A 443 23.34 -3.62 -26.67
N ASN A 444 24.56 -3.77 -27.21
CA ASN A 444 25.45 -4.89 -26.87
C ASN A 444 25.91 -4.84 -25.42
N LYS A 445 26.17 -3.63 -24.88
CA LYS A 445 26.49 -3.47 -23.46
C LYS A 445 25.28 -3.80 -22.58
N ALA A 446 24.08 -3.31 -22.92
CA ALA A 446 22.87 -3.65 -22.18
C ALA A 446 22.55 -5.15 -22.21
N ALA A 447 22.82 -5.81 -23.34
CA ALA A 447 22.71 -7.26 -23.49
C ALA A 447 23.70 -8.01 -22.57
N GLN A 448 24.97 -7.59 -22.55
CA GLN A 448 25.99 -8.15 -21.65
C GLN A 448 25.64 -7.97 -20.17
N ASP A 449 25.24 -6.76 -19.78
CA ASP A 449 24.94 -6.43 -18.38
C ASP A 449 23.73 -7.21 -17.83
N ASN A 450 22.82 -7.69 -18.69
CA ASN A 450 21.57 -8.37 -18.31
C ASN A 450 21.47 -9.83 -18.79
N ASN A 451 22.58 -10.45 -19.21
CA ASN A 451 22.58 -11.81 -19.76
C ASN A 451 21.50 -12.01 -20.85
N ALA A 452 21.37 -11.02 -21.74
CA ALA A 452 20.36 -10.90 -22.77
C ALA A 452 20.99 -10.94 -24.17
N GLN A 453 20.16 -11.10 -25.20
CA GLN A 453 20.59 -11.05 -26.61
C GLN A 453 19.95 -9.86 -27.33
N VAL A 454 20.60 -9.39 -28.41
CA VAL A 454 20.08 -8.32 -29.27
C VAL A 454 19.50 -8.95 -30.55
N TYR A 455 18.18 -8.88 -30.69
CA TYR A 455 17.44 -9.29 -31.87
C TYR A 455 17.23 -8.09 -32.79
N ARG A 456 17.80 -8.13 -33.98
CA ARG A 456 17.62 -7.09 -35.01
C ARG A 456 16.60 -7.59 -36.02
N LEU A 457 15.48 -6.89 -36.14
CA LEU A 457 14.31 -7.27 -36.92
C LEU A 457 14.03 -6.23 -38.01
N ASN A 458 13.48 -6.66 -39.12
CA ASN A 458 13.03 -5.80 -40.19
C ASN A 458 11.71 -5.12 -39.80
N GLY A 459 11.64 -3.79 -39.90
CA GLY A 459 10.42 -3.02 -39.69
C GLY A 459 9.64 -2.81 -40.99
N VAL A 460 8.33 -2.61 -40.87
CA VAL A 460 7.40 -2.39 -42.01
C VAL A 460 7.80 -1.25 -42.96
N ASN A 461 8.60 -0.29 -42.50
CA ASN A 461 9.07 0.85 -43.29
C ASN A 461 10.51 0.67 -43.82
N GLY A 462 11.09 -0.54 -43.72
CA GLY A 462 12.51 -0.79 -44.01
C GLY A 462 13.48 -0.33 -42.91
N ASP A 463 12.96 0.13 -41.76
CA ASP A 463 13.76 0.48 -40.59
C ASP A 463 14.20 -0.77 -39.82
N GLU A 464 15.44 -0.82 -39.31
CA GLU A 464 15.86 -1.86 -38.36
C GLU A 464 15.26 -1.61 -36.95
N ILE A 465 14.59 -2.62 -36.40
CA ILE A 465 14.07 -2.66 -35.03
C ILE A 465 14.95 -3.58 -34.20
N ALA A 466 15.64 -3.01 -33.20
CA ALA A 466 16.44 -3.79 -32.26
C ALA A 466 15.68 -4.04 -30.95
N VAL A 467 15.56 -5.31 -30.57
CA VAL A 467 14.96 -5.79 -29.32
C VAL A 467 16.05 -6.42 -28.47
N THR A 468 16.21 -5.99 -27.23
CA THR A 468 17.19 -6.56 -26.30
C THR A 468 16.48 -7.23 -25.15
N GLY A 469 16.73 -8.52 -24.93
CA GLY A 469 16.11 -9.26 -23.83
C GLY A 469 16.58 -10.71 -23.77
N ASN A 470 16.39 -11.33 -22.61
CA ASN A 470 16.49 -12.77 -22.45
C ASN A 470 15.08 -13.36 -22.67
N LEU A 471 14.87 -14.06 -23.79
CA LEU A 471 13.55 -14.56 -24.18
C LEU A 471 13.03 -15.65 -23.23
N ASP A 472 13.92 -16.43 -22.61
CA ASP A 472 13.53 -17.47 -21.65
C ASP A 472 13.06 -16.87 -20.33
N GLU A 473 13.78 -15.85 -19.85
CA GLU A 473 13.38 -15.09 -18.66
C GLU A 473 12.05 -14.36 -18.89
N PHE A 474 11.92 -13.70 -20.05
CA PHE A 474 10.67 -13.06 -20.46
C PHE A 474 9.49 -14.04 -20.45
N LEU A 475 9.64 -15.21 -21.09
CA LEU A 475 8.58 -16.21 -21.15
C LEU A 475 8.24 -16.74 -19.75
N GLY A 476 9.26 -16.96 -18.90
CA GLY A 476 9.07 -17.33 -17.50
C GLY A 476 8.23 -16.31 -16.74
N ASP A 477 8.56 -15.02 -16.85
CA ASP A 477 7.84 -13.94 -16.18
C ASP A 477 6.43 -13.72 -16.73
N TYR A 478 6.27 -13.84 -18.05
CA TYR A 478 4.97 -13.80 -18.71
C TYR A 478 4.04 -14.88 -18.15
N LEU A 479 4.51 -16.13 -18.04
CA LEU A 479 3.72 -17.24 -17.50
C LEU A 479 3.45 -17.10 -15.99
N ARG A 480 4.42 -16.61 -15.20
CA ARG A 480 4.18 -16.30 -13.76
C ARG A 480 3.06 -15.28 -13.58
N LYS A 481 3.01 -14.29 -14.47
CA LYS A 481 1.98 -13.25 -14.46
C LYS A 481 0.62 -13.75 -14.94
N GLU A 482 0.59 -14.57 -15.98
CA GLU A 482 -0.65 -15.16 -16.52
C GLU A 482 -1.32 -16.09 -15.50
N TYR A 483 -0.52 -16.92 -14.81
CA TYR A 483 -1.00 -17.88 -13.81
C TYR A 483 -0.84 -17.37 -12.38
N PHE A 484 -0.97 -16.06 -12.21
CA PHE A 484 -0.88 -15.43 -10.89
C PHE A 484 -1.93 -16.01 -9.93
N GLY A 485 -1.48 -16.45 -8.75
CA GLY A 485 -2.32 -17.12 -7.76
C GLY A 485 -2.36 -18.64 -7.84
N PHE A 486 -1.79 -19.24 -8.89
CA PHE A 486 -1.72 -20.69 -8.99
C PHE A 486 -0.63 -21.27 -8.06
N PRO A 487 -0.67 -22.59 -7.78
CA PRO A 487 0.37 -23.25 -7.01
C PRO A 487 1.77 -23.01 -7.59
N PRO A 488 2.75 -22.56 -6.79
CA PRO A 488 4.11 -22.31 -7.29
C PRO A 488 4.75 -23.52 -7.96
N LYS A 489 4.49 -24.75 -7.46
CA LYS A 489 4.95 -25.99 -8.11
C LYS A 489 4.38 -26.16 -9.52
N PHE A 490 3.10 -25.85 -9.71
CA PHE A 490 2.46 -25.89 -11.03
C PHE A 490 3.09 -24.86 -11.98
N ILE A 491 3.26 -23.61 -11.51
CA ILE A 491 3.86 -22.53 -12.32
C ILE A 491 5.28 -22.90 -12.77
N ASN A 492 6.12 -23.41 -11.86
CA ASN A 492 7.47 -23.84 -12.20
C ASN A 492 7.48 -25.02 -13.18
N MET A 493 6.55 -25.97 -13.02
CA MET A 493 6.38 -27.08 -13.97
C MET A 493 5.97 -26.56 -15.35
N LEU A 494 4.96 -25.67 -15.41
CA LEU A 494 4.48 -25.04 -16.64
C LEU A 494 5.60 -24.31 -17.37
N ILE A 495 6.35 -23.45 -16.67
CA ILE A 495 7.49 -22.72 -17.26
C ILE A 495 8.52 -23.68 -17.83
N ASN A 496 8.93 -24.70 -17.06
CA ASN A 496 9.90 -25.68 -17.50
C ASN A 496 9.41 -26.51 -18.69
N PHE A 497 8.11 -26.86 -18.72
CA PHE A 497 7.49 -27.58 -19.82
C PHE A 497 7.45 -26.72 -21.07
N THR A 498 6.92 -25.49 -20.97
CA THR A 498 6.79 -24.58 -22.10
C THR A 498 8.14 -24.18 -22.67
N LEU A 499 9.16 -23.91 -21.85
CA LEU A 499 10.51 -23.58 -22.31
C LEU A 499 11.18 -24.72 -23.09
N LYS A 500 10.86 -25.97 -22.76
CA LYS A 500 11.41 -27.17 -23.40
C LYS A 500 10.53 -27.72 -24.52
N HIS A 501 9.35 -27.15 -24.73
CA HIS A 501 8.39 -27.67 -25.69
C HIS A 501 8.89 -27.41 -27.13
N PRO A 502 8.89 -28.41 -28.04
CA PRO A 502 9.46 -28.26 -29.38
C PRO A 502 8.85 -27.13 -30.22
N MET A 503 7.57 -26.83 -30.02
CA MET A 503 6.88 -25.74 -30.72
C MET A 503 7.15 -24.35 -30.12
N MET A 504 7.74 -24.26 -28.92
CA MET A 504 8.14 -22.99 -28.32
C MET A 504 9.57 -22.63 -28.77
N THR A 505 9.70 -22.39 -30.07
CA THR A 505 10.96 -21.99 -30.71
C THR A 505 11.38 -20.58 -30.26
N GLU A 506 12.61 -20.20 -30.59
CA GLU A 506 13.09 -18.84 -30.33
C GLU A 506 12.21 -17.78 -31.02
N ASP A 507 11.79 -18.03 -32.26
CA ASP A 507 10.84 -17.20 -33.01
C ASP A 507 9.48 -17.07 -32.31
N ALA A 508 8.95 -18.16 -31.76
CA ALA A 508 7.70 -18.13 -30.99
C ALA A 508 7.84 -17.27 -29.72
N LYS A 509 8.96 -17.40 -28.98
CA LYS A 509 9.25 -16.57 -27.80
C LYS A 509 9.44 -15.11 -28.17
N LEU A 510 10.14 -14.83 -29.27
CA LEU A 510 10.36 -13.49 -29.78
C LEU A 510 9.04 -12.83 -30.19
N SER A 511 8.16 -13.58 -30.87
CA SER A 511 6.81 -13.15 -31.26
C SER A 511 5.94 -12.82 -30.05
N LEU A 512 6.05 -13.57 -28.95
CA LEU A 512 5.38 -13.23 -27.68
C LEU A 512 5.95 -11.94 -27.08
N ALA A 513 7.28 -11.79 -27.09
CA ALA A 513 7.97 -10.62 -26.54
C ALA A 513 7.68 -9.32 -27.31
N THR A 514 7.46 -9.41 -28.62
CA THR A 514 7.21 -8.27 -29.50
C THR A 514 5.73 -8.04 -29.82
N ARG A 515 4.81 -8.82 -29.24
CA ARG A 515 3.36 -8.77 -29.54
C ARG A 515 2.75 -7.36 -29.55
N ASN A 516 3.22 -6.47 -28.69
CA ASN A 516 2.72 -5.08 -28.57
C ASN A 516 3.22 -4.13 -29.66
N ILE A 517 4.25 -4.53 -30.42
CA ILE A 517 4.84 -3.77 -31.53
C ILE A 517 4.86 -4.59 -32.82
N ALA A 518 4.13 -5.71 -32.86
CA ALA A 518 4.09 -6.61 -34.01
C ALA A 518 3.56 -5.91 -35.27
N ASP A 519 2.72 -4.89 -35.12
CA ASP A 519 2.24 -4.01 -36.21
C ASP A 519 3.34 -3.20 -36.90
N LYS A 520 4.53 -3.12 -36.29
CA LYS A 520 5.67 -2.34 -36.79
C LYS A 520 6.79 -3.22 -37.35
N ILE A 521 6.68 -4.54 -37.21
CA ILE A 521 7.70 -5.51 -37.60
C ILE A 521 7.21 -6.26 -38.83
N ASP A 522 8.07 -6.36 -39.84
CA ASP A 522 7.87 -7.15 -41.07
C ASP A 522 9.09 -8.06 -41.25
N ASP A 523 9.15 -9.09 -40.40
CA ASP A 523 10.28 -10.00 -40.31
C ASP A 523 9.78 -11.45 -40.22
N GLU A 524 10.34 -12.35 -41.01
CA GLU A 524 9.93 -13.76 -41.11
C GLU A 524 10.00 -14.51 -39.77
N ARG A 525 10.81 -14.04 -38.81
CA ARG A 525 10.92 -14.60 -37.46
C ARG A 525 9.74 -14.24 -36.55
N ILE A 526 8.90 -13.27 -36.93
CA ILE A 526 7.70 -12.91 -36.17
C ILE A 526 6.50 -13.66 -36.72
N LEU A 527 6.02 -14.63 -35.92
CA LEU A 527 4.86 -15.44 -36.26
C LEU A 527 3.58 -14.60 -36.25
N GLU A 528 2.71 -14.87 -37.21
CA GLU A 528 1.36 -14.32 -37.21
C GLU A 528 0.61 -14.70 -35.93
N LYS A 529 -0.31 -13.82 -35.51
CA LYS A 529 -1.10 -14.01 -34.29
C LYS A 529 -1.82 -15.36 -34.25
N THR A 530 -2.39 -15.79 -35.36
CA THR A 530 -3.12 -17.07 -35.48
C THR A 530 -2.19 -18.26 -35.23
N ALA A 531 -1.02 -18.28 -35.86
CA ALA A 531 -0.01 -19.32 -35.65
C ALA A 531 0.49 -19.34 -34.20
N LEU A 532 0.74 -18.16 -33.61
CA LEU A 532 1.18 -18.05 -32.23
C LEU A 532 0.10 -18.49 -31.22
N ASP A 533 -1.14 -18.06 -31.44
CA ASP A 533 -2.29 -18.48 -30.64
C ASP A 533 -2.50 -20.00 -30.78
N SER A 534 -2.28 -20.61 -31.96
CA SER A 534 -2.31 -22.07 -32.15
C SER A 534 -1.23 -22.80 -31.35
N ILE A 535 0.02 -22.32 -31.36
CA ILE A 535 1.12 -22.91 -30.57
C ILE A 535 0.79 -22.84 -29.08
N THR A 536 0.40 -21.66 -28.58
CA THR A 536 0.10 -21.47 -27.16
C THR A 536 -1.10 -22.29 -26.71
N ASN A 537 -2.15 -22.40 -27.54
CA ASN A 537 -3.31 -23.24 -27.25
C ASN A 537 -2.97 -24.73 -27.28
N PHE A 538 -2.12 -25.18 -28.22
CA PHE A 538 -1.66 -26.57 -28.28
C PHE A 538 -0.90 -26.95 -27.01
N ILE A 539 0.09 -26.14 -26.61
CA ILE A 539 0.86 -26.36 -25.37
C ILE A 539 -0.05 -26.38 -24.14
N LYS A 540 -1.04 -25.48 -24.08
CA LYS A 540 -2.03 -25.47 -22.99
C LYS A 540 -2.88 -26.75 -22.97
N SER A 541 -3.25 -27.29 -24.13
CA SER A 541 -4.04 -28.52 -24.23
C SER A 541 -3.29 -29.76 -23.73
N GLU A 542 -1.97 -29.80 -23.89
CA GLU A 542 -1.15 -30.91 -23.35
C GLU A 542 -1.06 -30.90 -21.82
N LEU A 543 -1.29 -29.74 -21.20
CA LEU A 543 -1.27 -29.52 -19.75
C LEU A 543 -2.67 -29.33 -19.16
N GLU A 544 -3.72 -29.79 -19.85
CA GLU A 544 -5.10 -29.59 -19.43
C GLU A 544 -5.36 -30.17 -18.02
N LEU A 545 -4.85 -31.38 -17.75
CA LEU A 545 -5.00 -32.04 -16.45
C LEU A 545 -4.33 -31.26 -15.31
N GLU A 546 -3.09 -30.84 -15.53
CA GLU A 546 -2.25 -30.12 -14.59
C GLU A 546 -2.84 -28.74 -14.31
N THR A 547 -3.35 -28.09 -15.35
CA THR A 547 -4.03 -26.80 -15.25
C THR A 547 -5.34 -26.94 -14.47
N ALA A 548 -6.13 -27.98 -14.74
CA ALA A 548 -7.36 -28.24 -13.98
C ALA A 548 -7.08 -28.50 -12.49
N ALA A 549 -6.03 -29.27 -12.18
CA ALA A 549 -5.60 -29.50 -10.80
C ALA A 549 -5.09 -28.22 -10.12
N GLY A 550 -4.32 -27.40 -10.83
CA GLY A 550 -3.81 -26.11 -10.34
C GLY A 550 -4.94 -25.11 -10.07
N SER A 551 -5.88 -25.00 -11.00
CA SER A 551 -7.07 -24.15 -10.87
C SER A 551 -7.92 -24.56 -9.67
N LEU A 552 -8.20 -25.86 -9.48
CA LEU A 552 -9.02 -26.28 -8.35
C LEU A 552 -8.30 -26.11 -7.02
N ALA A 553 -6.99 -26.34 -6.96
CA ALA A 553 -6.20 -26.05 -5.77
C ALA A 553 -6.29 -24.55 -5.40
N ALA A 554 -6.17 -23.65 -6.38
CA ALA A 554 -6.34 -22.21 -6.14
C ALA A 554 -7.75 -21.88 -5.61
N LEU A 555 -8.79 -22.42 -6.23
CA LEU A 555 -10.17 -22.18 -5.79
C LEU A 555 -10.46 -22.72 -4.40
N ASP A 556 -10.01 -23.93 -4.06
CA ASP A 556 -10.19 -24.49 -2.73
C ASP A 556 -9.54 -23.59 -1.67
N VAL A 557 -8.29 -23.17 -1.89
CA VAL A 557 -7.57 -22.32 -0.94
C VAL A 557 -8.23 -20.95 -0.80
N PHE A 558 -8.47 -20.24 -1.90
CA PHE A 558 -9.03 -18.90 -1.82
C PHE A 558 -10.50 -18.87 -1.40
N ALA A 559 -11.26 -19.92 -1.68
CA ALA A 559 -12.62 -20.06 -1.15
C ALA A 559 -12.63 -20.27 0.38
N SER A 560 -11.56 -20.81 0.96
CA SER A 560 -11.49 -21.04 2.40
C SER A 560 -11.33 -19.75 3.21
N TYR A 561 -10.75 -18.71 2.60
CA TYR A 561 -10.68 -17.36 3.17
C TYR A 561 -11.93 -16.50 2.91
N SER A 562 -12.85 -16.95 2.05
CA SER A 562 -14.03 -16.18 1.66
C SER A 562 -15.23 -16.46 2.55
N ASN A 563 -15.99 -15.41 2.89
CA ASN A 563 -17.33 -15.55 3.47
C ASN A 563 -18.39 -15.96 2.44
N TYR A 564 -18.05 -15.91 1.14
CA TYR A 564 -18.91 -16.21 0.00
C TYR A 564 -18.21 -17.21 -0.94
N PRO A 565 -17.84 -18.41 -0.45
CA PRO A 565 -17.03 -19.37 -1.22
C PRO A 565 -17.67 -19.77 -2.56
N GLU A 566 -19.00 -19.77 -2.64
CA GLU A 566 -19.74 -20.03 -3.88
C GLU A 566 -19.41 -19.05 -5.01
N LYS A 567 -19.06 -17.81 -4.68
CA LYS A 567 -18.65 -16.80 -5.66
C LYS A 567 -17.27 -17.12 -6.21
N VAL A 568 -16.37 -17.62 -5.36
CA VAL A 568 -15.04 -18.07 -5.78
C VAL A 568 -15.15 -19.21 -6.78
N TYR A 569 -15.90 -20.28 -6.48
CA TYR A 569 -16.07 -21.39 -7.43
C TYR A 569 -16.76 -20.99 -8.75
N ARG A 570 -17.63 -19.98 -8.72
CA ARG A 570 -18.32 -19.49 -9.93
C ARG A 570 -17.38 -18.85 -10.96
N THR A 571 -16.16 -18.46 -10.57
CA THR A 571 -15.17 -17.92 -11.50
C THR A 571 -14.70 -18.92 -12.56
N LEU A 572 -14.93 -20.22 -12.38
CA LEU A 572 -14.68 -21.23 -13.41
C LEU A 572 -15.64 -21.15 -14.60
N TYR A 573 -16.78 -20.47 -14.45
CA TYR A 573 -17.77 -20.40 -15.51
C TYR A 573 -17.46 -19.25 -16.48
N PRO A 574 -17.57 -19.45 -17.81
CA PRO A 574 -17.22 -18.44 -18.81
C PRO A 574 -17.97 -17.10 -18.71
N HIS A 575 -19.11 -17.08 -18.02
CA HIS A 575 -19.96 -15.90 -17.82
C HIS A 575 -20.13 -15.54 -16.35
N CYS A 576 -19.08 -15.75 -15.54
CA CYS A 576 -19.10 -15.35 -14.13
C CYS A 576 -19.41 -13.85 -13.98
N LYS A 577 -20.12 -13.50 -12.90
CA LYS A 577 -20.48 -12.10 -12.64
C LYS A 577 -19.26 -11.35 -12.12
N GLU A 578 -19.21 -10.04 -12.35
CA GLU A 578 -18.15 -9.18 -11.83
C GLU A 578 -17.98 -9.31 -10.29
N ALA A 579 -19.09 -9.43 -9.56
CA ALA A 579 -19.05 -9.67 -8.12
C ALA A 579 -18.34 -10.98 -7.73
N ASP A 580 -18.39 -12.01 -8.58
CA ASP A 580 -17.75 -13.29 -8.36
C ASP A 580 -16.23 -13.18 -8.58
N SER A 581 -15.83 -12.53 -9.68
CA SER A 581 -14.42 -12.23 -9.97
C SER A 581 -13.78 -11.31 -8.91
N ASN A 582 -14.53 -10.34 -8.40
CA ASN A 582 -14.08 -9.42 -7.37
C ASN A 582 -13.84 -10.15 -6.04
N GLU A 583 -14.72 -11.08 -5.66
CA GLU A 583 -14.52 -11.89 -4.45
C GLU A 583 -13.25 -12.74 -4.54
N TYR A 584 -13.05 -13.45 -5.66
CA TYR A 584 -11.83 -14.24 -5.86
C TYR A 584 -10.57 -13.36 -5.85
N SER A 585 -10.59 -12.24 -6.57
CA SER A 585 -9.47 -11.31 -6.65
C SER A 585 -9.13 -10.69 -5.29
N LEU A 586 -10.13 -10.43 -4.46
CA LEU A 586 -9.95 -9.92 -3.10
C LEU A 586 -9.18 -10.93 -2.24
N GLN A 587 -9.59 -12.21 -2.25
CA GLN A 587 -8.91 -13.23 -1.46
C GLN A 587 -7.51 -13.53 -2.00
N LEU A 588 -7.37 -13.56 -3.33
CA LEU A 588 -6.08 -13.68 -3.99
C LEU A 588 -5.12 -12.58 -3.56
N LEU A 589 -5.49 -11.30 -3.69
CA LEU A 589 -4.60 -10.18 -3.38
C LEU A 589 -4.22 -10.10 -1.90
N LYS A 590 -5.11 -10.52 -1.00
CA LYS A 590 -4.86 -10.55 0.45
C LYS A 590 -3.90 -11.67 0.86
N HIS A 591 -4.01 -12.85 0.25
CA HIS A 591 -3.38 -14.08 0.75
C HIS A 591 -2.27 -14.63 -0.16
N LYS A 592 -2.12 -14.13 -1.39
CA LYS A 592 -1.12 -14.62 -2.36
C LYS A 592 0.33 -14.70 -1.85
N ASP A 593 0.72 -13.80 -0.95
CA ASP A 593 2.09 -13.69 -0.49
C ASP A 593 2.36 -14.48 0.80
N ASP A 594 1.31 -15.01 1.44
CA ASP A 594 1.43 -15.84 2.64
C ASP A 594 2.10 -17.18 2.31
N ALA A 595 3.13 -17.52 3.11
CA ALA A 595 3.85 -18.78 3.01
C ALA A 595 2.93 -19.99 3.22
N LYS A 596 1.97 -19.89 4.16
CA LYS A 596 1.02 -20.98 4.43
C LYS A 596 0.07 -21.21 3.26
N THR A 597 -0.42 -20.13 2.64
CA THR A 597 -1.22 -20.21 1.41
C THR A 597 -0.44 -20.91 0.30
N LYS A 598 0.83 -20.53 0.07
CA LYS A 598 1.69 -21.17 -0.95
C LYS A 598 1.94 -22.66 -0.67
N GLU A 599 2.14 -23.03 0.60
CA GLU A 599 2.29 -24.43 1.01
C GLU A 599 1.02 -25.23 0.75
N GLU A 600 -0.13 -24.71 1.15
CA GLU A 600 -1.42 -25.38 0.97
C GLU A 600 -1.80 -25.52 -0.52
N LEU A 601 -1.56 -24.48 -1.33
CA LEU A 601 -1.73 -24.55 -2.78
C LEU A 601 -0.93 -25.71 -3.39
N ASN A 602 0.34 -25.85 -3.00
CA ASN A 602 1.20 -26.93 -3.47
C ASN A 602 0.73 -28.30 -2.98
N ARG A 603 0.28 -28.39 -1.73
CA ARG A 603 -0.25 -29.63 -1.14
C ARG A 603 -1.48 -30.11 -1.91
N LEU A 604 -2.47 -29.24 -2.13
CA LEU A 604 -3.69 -29.59 -2.84
C LEU A 604 -3.42 -29.93 -4.32
N TYR A 605 -2.53 -29.18 -4.98
CA TYR A 605 -2.10 -29.48 -6.34
C TYR A 605 -1.52 -30.90 -6.47
N ASP A 606 -0.63 -31.30 -5.56
CA ASP A 606 -0.05 -32.64 -5.54
C ASP A 606 -1.08 -33.76 -5.32
N ILE A 607 -2.18 -33.47 -4.63
CA ILE A 607 -3.29 -34.41 -4.42
C ILE A 607 -4.15 -34.50 -5.68
N TYR A 608 -4.53 -33.37 -6.27
CA TYR A 608 -5.55 -33.27 -7.33
C TYR A 608 -5.07 -33.68 -8.71
N ARG A 609 -3.77 -33.59 -8.98
CA ARG A 609 -3.18 -34.06 -10.25
C ARG A 609 -3.07 -35.59 -10.34
N LYS A 610 -3.17 -36.30 -9.22
CA LYS A 610 -3.00 -37.77 -9.17
C LYS A 610 -4.33 -38.48 -9.33
N PRO A 611 -4.38 -39.60 -10.06
CA PRO A 611 -5.60 -40.41 -10.17
C PRO A 611 -6.09 -40.85 -8.78
N PRO A 612 -7.42 -40.92 -8.57
CA PRO A 612 -7.98 -41.44 -7.33
C PRO A 612 -7.71 -42.94 -7.21
N THR A 613 -7.36 -43.40 -6.01
CA THR A 613 -7.37 -44.84 -5.68
C THR A 613 -8.79 -45.39 -5.79
N GLN A 614 -8.93 -46.72 -5.91
CA GLN A 614 -10.26 -47.34 -5.98
C GLN A 614 -11.17 -47.00 -4.78
N SER A 615 -10.57 -46.86 -3.59
CA SER A 615 -11.29 -46.45 -2.38
C SER A 615 -11.76 -45.00 -2.45
N GLU A 616 -10.89 -44.07 -2.88
CA GLU A 616 -11.25 -42.66 -3.09
C GLU A 616 -12.33 -42.52 -4.16
N LEU A 617 -12.19 -43.22 -5.30
CA LEU A 617 -13.15 -43.21 -6.39
C LEU A 617 -14.54 -43.67 -5.92
N ASN A 618 -14.58 -44.71 -5.08
CA ASN A 618 -15.83 -45.20 -4.48
C ASN A 618 -16.50 -44.16 -3.57
N LYS A 619 -15.73 -43.32 -2.87
CA LYS A 619 -16.28 -42.23 -2.04
C LYS A 619 -16.76 -41.05 -2.90
N ILE A 620 -15.99 -40.69 -3.92
CA ILE A 620 -16.29 -39.61 -4.86
C ILE A 620 -17.60 -39.88 -5.59
N LYS A 621 -17.77 -41.08 -6.17
CA LYS A 621 -19.01 -41.44 -6.89
C LYS A 621 -20.26 -41.38 -6.01
N LEU A 622 -20.14 -41.77 -4.73
CA LEU A 622 -21.25 -41.72 -3.78
C LEU A 622 -21.64 -40.27 -3.45
N LYS A 623 -20.66 -39.37 -3.31
CA LYS A 623 -20.92 -37.94 -3.10
C LYS A 623 -21.64 -37.31 -4.30
N ILE A 624 -21.19 -37.62 -5.52
CA ILE A 624 -21.83 -37.13 -6.75
C ILE A 624 -23.25 -37.70 -6.89
N LEU A 625 -23.47 -38.99 -6.62
CA LEU A 625 -24.80 -39.58 -6.65
C LEU A 625 -25.75 -39.00 -5.59
N SER A 626 -25.25 -38.74 -4.37
CA SER A 626 -26.03 -38.07 -3.33
C SER A 626 -26.44 -36.68 -3.79
N PHE A 627 -25.50 -35.91 -4.36
CA PHE A 627 -25.82 -34.60 -4.93
C PHE A 627 -26.97 -34.67 -5.97
N ILE A 628 -26.92 -35.63 -6.90
CA ILE A 628 -28.00 -35.79 -7.90
C ILE A 628 -29.32 -36.18 -7.24
N ARG A 629 -29.29 -37.11 -6.28
CA ARG A 629 -30.51 -37.59 -5.58
C ARG A 629 -31.17 -36.48 -4.75
N ASP A 630 -30.36 -35.66 -4.10
CA ASP A 630 -30.78 -34.63 -3.16
C ASP A 630 -30.90 -33.25 -3.84
N PHE A 631 -30.75 -33.19 -5.16
CA PHE A 631 -30.81 -31.95 -5.92
C PHE A 631 -32.17 -31.25 -5.78
N ASP A 632 -32.13 -29.98 -5.38
CA ASP A 632 -33.29 -29.08 -5.35
C ASP A 632 -33.15 -28.02 -6.44
N ARG A 633 -34.07 -28.05 -7.41
CA ARG A 633 -34.11 -27.10 -8.52
C ARG A 633 -34.35 -25.66 -8.05
N ASN A 634 -35.02 -25.44 -6.91
CA ASN A 634 -35.22 -24.08 -6.41
C ASN A 634 -33.92 -23.45 -5.90
N TRP A 635 -32.97 -24.26 -5.45
CA TRP A 635 -31.69 -23.79 -4.94
C TRP A 635 -30.88 -23.00 -5.97
N ILE A 636 -31.02 -23.28 -7.27
CA ILE A 636 -30.32 -22.54 -8.33
C ILE A 636 -30.79 -21.08 -8.47
N LYS A 637 -31.92 -20.73 -7.84
CA LYS A 637 -32.43 -19.35 -7.78
C LYS A 637 -31.81 -18.55 -6.64
N SER A 638 -31.11 -19.22 -5.72
CA SER A 638 -30.42 -18.58 -4.60
C SER A 638 -29.03 -18.14 -5.04
N PRO A 639 -28.63 -16.88 -4.78
CA PRO A 639 -27.30 -16.38 -5.09
C PRO A 639 -26.20 -17.10 -4.29
N GLU A 640 -26.55 -17.93 -3.30
CA GLU A 640 -25.64 -18.79 -2.55
C GLU A 640 -25.32 -20.12 -3.27
N SER A 641 -25.97 -20.42 -4.40
CA SER A 641 -25.63 -21.59 -5.22
C SER A 641 -24.43 -21.31 -6.14
N ALA A 642 -23.52 -22.28 -6.26
CA ALA A 642 -22.42 -22.23 -7.23
C ALA A 642 -22.92 -22.38 -8.68
N ILE A 643 -24.10 -22.95 -8.89
CA ILE A 643 -24.75 -23.08 -10.20
C ILE A 643 -25.94 -22.12 -10.36
N TYR A 644 -25.84 -20.96 -9.70
CA TYR A 644 -26.86 -19.91 -9.74
C TYR A 644 -27.22 -19.52 -11.18
N GLY A 645 -28.52 -19.56 -11.50
CA GLY A 645 -29.04 -19.20 -12.83
C GLY A 645 -28.80 -20.22 -13.94
N MET A 646 -28.20 -21.37 -13.66
CA MET A 646 -27.91 -22.41 -14.66
C MET A 646 -29.12 -23.31 -14.95
N HIS A 647 -30.20 -22.72 -15.47
CA HIS A 647 -31.49 -23.42 -15.67
C HIS A 647 -31.40 -24.66 -16.58
N GLY A 648 -30.59 -24.62 -17.65
CA GLY A 648 -30.41 -25.76 -18.55
C GLY A 648 -29.73 -26.95 -17.87
N LEU A 649 -28.64 -26.68 -17.14
CA LEU A 649 -27.95 -27.69 -16.33
C LEU A 649 -28.87 -28.26 -15.24
N ALA A 650 -29.62 -27.41 -14.54
CA ALA A 650 -30.57 -27.85 -13.52
C ALA A 650 -31.65 -28.79 -14.08
N SER A 651 -32.18 -28.49 -15.27
CA SER A 651 -33.12 -29.36 -15.96
C SER A 651 -32.50 -30.74 -16.26
N ASN A 652 -31.22 -30.77 -16.66
CA ASN A 652 -30.54 -32.04 -16.92
C ASN A 652 -30.31 -32.85 -15.64
N ILE A 653 -29.93 -32.19 -14.53
CA ILE A 653 -29.76 -32.85 -13.23
C ILE A 653 -31.10 -33.43 -12.75
N GLU A 654 -32.20 -32.68 -12.89
CA GLU A 654 -33.55 -33.12 -12.52
C GLU A 654 -34.01 -34.33 -13.35
N GLN A 655 -33.71 -34.36 -14.65
CA GLN A 655 -33.98 -35.52 -15.49
C GLN A 655 -33.22 -36.77 -15.02
N ILE A 656 -31.93 -36.64 -14.70
CA ILE A 656 -31.11 -37.74 -14.18
C ILE A 656 -31.62 -38.17 -12.80
N GLN A 657 -32.01 -37.22 -11.95
CA GLN A 657 -32.63 -37.49 -10.65
C GLN A 657 -33.93 -38.29 -10.80
N GLY A 658 -34.79 -37.94 -11.77
CA GLY A 658 -36.00 -38.69 -12.10
C GLY A 658 -35.71 -40.13 -12.52
N LEU A 659 -34.70 -40.35 -13.37
CA LEU A 659 -34.27 -41.69 -13.75
C LEU A 659 -33.78 -42.52 -12.55
N LEU A 660 -33.06 -41.90 -11.62
CA LEU A 660 -32.58 -42.56 -10.40
C LEU A 660 -33.72 -42.92 -9.43
N LYS A 661 -34.77 -42.10 -9.34
CA LYS A 661 -35.96 -42.36 -8.50
C LYS A 661 -36.82 -43.50 -9.08
N ASN A 662 -36.96 -43.55 -10.40
CA ASN A 662 -37.90 -44.45 -11.07
C ASN A 662 -37.34 -45.87 -11.32
N ASN A 663 -36.03 -46.10 -11.21
CA ASN A 663 -35.44 -47.42 -11.47
C ASN A 663 -34.22 -47.72 -10.59
N LYS A 664 -34.38 -48.65 -9.65
CA LYS A 664 -33.31 -49.09 -8.72
C LYS A 664 -32.08 -49.68 -9.42
N GLN A 665 -32.21 -50.21 -10.65
CA GLN A 665 -31.09 -50.75 -11.43
C GLN A 665 -30.25 -49.67 -12.13
N ILE A 666 -30.73 -48.41 -12.20
CA ILE A 666 -29.98 -47.31 -12.84
C ILE A 666 -28.85 -46.80 -11.94
N ALA A 667 -29.01 -46.83 -10.61
CA ALA A 667 -28.00 -46.30 -9.69
C ALA A 667 -26.62 -47.02 -9.78
N PRO A 668 -26.54 -48.37 -9.85
CA PRO A 668 -25.27 -49.06 -10.10
C PRO A 668 -24.65 -48.72 -11.47
N LYS A 669 -25.47 -48.61 -12.51
CA LYS A 669 -25.00 -48.23 -13.86
C LYS A 669 -24.44 -46.80 -13.89
N MET A 670 -25.13 -45.86 -13.23
CA MET A 670 -24.67 -44.48 -13.08
C MET A 670 -23.37 -44.38 -12.29
N ASN A 671 -23.21 -45.17 -11.22
CA ASN A 671 -21.96 -45.28 -10.47
C ASN A 671 -20.79 -45.68 -11.37
N ASN A 672 -20.97 -46.71 -12.20
CA ASN A 672 -19.93 -47.17 -13.11
C ASN A 672 -19.60 -46.12 -14.18
N LEU A 673 -20.62 -45.41 -14.68
CA LEU A 673 -20.44 -44.35 -15.66
C LEU A 673 -19.69 -43.15 -15.09
N ILE A 674 -20.01 -42.72 -13.86
CA ILE A 674 -19.28 -41.66 -13.15
C ILE A 674 -17.81 -42.06 -12.98
N SER A 675 -17.53 -43.28 -12.52
CA SER A 675 -16.16 -43.79 -12.40
C SER A 675 -15.41 -43.75 -13.74
N LYS A 676 -16.07 -44.22 -14.80
CA LYS A 676 -15.51 -44.20 -16.15
C LYS A 676 -15.20 -42.78 -16.62
N ILE A 677 -16.10 -41.82 -16.37
CA ILE A 677 -15.87 -40.41 -16.73
C ILE A 677 -14.65 -39.85 -15.99
N ILE A 678 -14.55 -40.09 -14.69
CA ILE A 678 -13.44 -39.59 -13.89
C ILE A 678 -12.09 -40.14 -14.40
N CYS A 679 -12.04 -41.42 -14.73
CA CYS A 679 -10.81 -42.07 -15.20
C CYS A 679 -10.48 -41.71 -16.65
N ASP A 680 -11.44 -41.87 -17.58
CA ASP A 680 -11.21 -41.72 -19.01
C ASP A 680 -10.95 -40.25 -19.41
N TYR A 681 -11.65 -39.31 -18.78
CA TYR A 681 -11.46 -37.86 -19.00
C TYR A 681 -10.49 -37.23 -18.01
N LYS A 682 -9.80 -38.05 -17.21
CA LYS A 682 -8.81 -37.63 -16.22
C LYS A 682 -9.31 -36.49 -15.31
N VAL A 683 -10.56 -36.55 -14.87
CA VAL A 683 -11.19 -35.54 -14.00
C VAL A 683 -10.73 -35.72 -12.54
N PHE A 684 -9.42 -35.85 -12.31
CA PHE A 684 -8.83 -36.27 -11.04
C PHE A 684 -8.98 -35.23 -9.92
N TYR A 685 -9.18 -33.98 -10.30
CA TYR A 685 -9.52 -32.89 -9.38
C TYR A 685 -10.82 -33.17 -8.59
N THR A 686 -11.66 -34.12 -9.02
CA THR A 686 -12.81 -34.62 -8.23
C THR A 686 -12.41 -35.14 -6.85
N LYS A 687 -11.13 -35.49 -6.63
CA LYS A 687 -10.56 -35.78 -5.31
C LYS A 687 -10.77 -34.65 -4.31
N SER A 688 -10.92 -33.41 -4.75
CA SER A 688 -11.25 -32.28 -3.90
C SER A 688 -12.56 -32.47 -3.11
N LEU A 689 -13.47 -33.36 -3.53
CA LEU A 689 -14.65 -33.74 -2.74
C LEU A 689 -14.30 -34.50 -1.44
N LEU A 690 -13.07 -35.00 -1.31
CA LEU A 690 -12.56 -35.72 -0.15
C LEU A 690 -11.68 -34.86 0.77
N PHE A 691 -11.23 -33.69 0.31
CA PHE A 691 -10.26 -32.83 1.01
C PHE A 691 -10.76 -31.37 1.09
N GLY A 692 -10.09 -30.53 1.89
CA GLY A 692 -10.39 -29.10 1.98
C GLY A 692 -11.82 -28.80 2.43
N GLN A 693 -12.22 -29.33 3.60
CA GLN A 693 -13.54 -29.11 4.19
C GLN A 693 -13.42 -28.20 5.42
N GLU A 694 -13.16 -26.91 5.20
CA GLU A 694 -13.05 -25.94 6.30
C GLU A 694 -14.43 -25.41 6.72
N ASN A 695 -15.40 -25.39 5.79
CA ASN A 695 -16.74 -24.85 5.99
C ASN A 695 -17.81 -25.59 5.14
N LYS A 696 -19.01 -25.79 5.69
CA LYS A 696 -20.18 -26.39 5.02
C LYS A 696 -20.59 -25.69 3.71
N ALA A 697 -20.52 -24.36 3.66
CA ALA A 697 -20.85 -23.56 2.48
C ALA A 697 -19.86 -23.82 1.33
N GLN A 698 -18.56 -23.82 1.64
CA GLN A 698 -17.50 -24.15 0.69
C GLN A 698 -17.66 -25.57 0.15
N TYR A 699 -17.91 -26.54 1.03
CA TYR A 699 -18.13 -27.93 0.63
C TYR A 699 -19.36 -28.08 -0.29
N ARG A 700 -20.45 -27.35 -0.02
CA ARG A 700 -21.65 -27.35 -0.87
C ARG A 700 -21.34 -26.77 -2.25
N ALA A 701 -20.77 -25.58 -2.31
CA ALA A 701 -20.43 -24.89 -3.57
C ALA A 701 -19.50 -25.75 -4.45
N LYS A 702 -18.47 -26.32 -3.83
CA LYS A 702 -17.57 -27.27 -4.47
C LYS A 702 -18.30 -28.51 -5.01
N THR A 703 -19.19 -29.09 -4.20
CA THR A 703 -19.95 -30.28 -4.58
C THR A 703 -20.85 -30.00 -5.77
N GLU A 704 -21.54 -28.86 -5.78
CA GLU A 704 -22.35 -28.38 -6.92
C GLU A 704 -21.50 -28.25 -8.18
N MET A 705 -20.36 -27.56 -8.09
CA MET A 705 -19.48 -27.30 -9.24
C MET A 705 -18.88 -28.59 -9.82
N ILE A 706 -18.30 -29.47 -8.97
CA ILE A 706 -17.66 -30.72 -9.41
C ILE A 706 -18.70 -31.69 -9.98
N SER A 707 -19.81 -31.89 -9.28
CA SER A 707 -20.85 -32.82 -9.73
C SER A 707 -21.47 -32.34 -11.05
N SER A 708 -21.71 -31.04 -11.19
CA SER A 708 -22.24 -30.45 -12.41
C SER A 708 -21.31 -30.61 -13.61
N ASN A 709 -20.00 -30.49 -13.41
CA ASN A 709 -19.02 -30.70 -14.47
C ASN A 709 -19.03 -32.17 -14.95
N VAL A 710 -18.98 -33.12 -14.00
CA VAL A 710 -19.08 -34.55 -14.33
C VAL A 710 -20.38 -34.89 -15.08
N ILE A 711 -21.50 -34.28 -14.66
CA ILE A 711 -22.80 -34.44 -15.32
C ILE A 711 -22.80 -33.83 -16.73
N ASN A 712 -22.19 -32.66 -16.92
CA ASN A 712 -22.06 -32.06 -18.26
C ASN A 712 -21.25 -32.95 -19.20
N ILE A 713 -20.12 -33.50 -18.76
CA ILE A 713 -19.32 -34.44 -19.56
C ILE A 713 -20.17 -35.67 -19.93
N LEU A 714 -20.94 -36.19 -18.97
CA LEU A 714 -21.85 -37.32 -19.18
C LEU A 714 -22.88 -37.03 -20.29
N ILE A 715 -23.50 -35.84 -20.26
CA ILE A 715 -24.53 -35.43 -21.22
C ILE A 715 -23.94 -35.16 -22.60
N SER A 716 -22.83 -34.42 -22.67
CA SER A 716 -22.14 -34.13 -23.93
C SER A 716 -21.77 -35.42 -24.67
N LYS A 717 -21.43 -36.49 -23.94
CA LYS A 717 -21.14 -37.80 -24.55
C LYS A 717 -22.37 -38.59 -24.94
N ALA A 718 -23.47 -38.49 -24.20
CA ALA A 718 -24.74 -39.06 -24.62
C ALA A 718 -25.24 -38.46 -25.95
N HIS A 719 -24.95 -37.18 -26.21
CA HIS A 719 -25.28 -36.52 -27.47
C HIS A 719 -24.32 -36.84 -28.63
N GLN A 720 -23.06 -37.21 -28.36
CA GLN A 720 -22.11 -37.66 -29.40
C GLN A 720 -22.34 -39.12 -29.84
N LEU A 721 -23.19 -39.86 -29.13
CA LEU A 721 -23.55 -41.26 -29.42
C LEU A 721 -24.93 -41.38 -30.10
N LYS A 722 -25.56 -40.25 -30.43
CA LYS A 722 -26.70 -40.15 -31.35
C LYS A 722 -26.23 -39.53 -32.64
#